data_AF-A0A8C2J3N7-F1
#
_entry.id   AF-A0A8C2J3N7-F1
#
_cell.length_a   1.000
_cell.length_b   1.000
_cell.length_c   1.000
_cell.angle_alpha   90.00
_cell.angle_beta   90.00
_cell.angle_gamma   90.00
#
_symmetry.space_group_name_H-M   'P 1'
#
loop_
_entity.id
_entity.type
_entity.pdbx_description
1 polymer ?
#
loop_
_entity_poly.entity_id
_entity_poly.type
_entity_poly.pdbx_seq_one_letter_code
_entity_poly.pdbx_strand_id
1 'polypeptide(L)'
;FCYDLSMTPIQSSTDEITLSFRTLQRNGLMLHTGKSADYVNLSLKSGAVWLVINLGSGAFEALVEPVNGKFNDNAWHDVKVTRNLRQVTISVDGILTTTGYTQEDYTMLGSDDFFYIGGSPNTADLPGSPVSNNFMGCLKDVVYKNNDFKLELSRLAIERDPKISLHGDLVFRCEDVEALDPVTFETAESYIALPRWDTKKTSSISFDFRTTEPSGLLLFSHGKPQSSKEQRPGREMKTDYFAMELLDGFLYLLMDMGSGSIKLKTSNKKVNDGEWCHVDFQREGSISVNSRSIPFSSNEGSEILDLDSDMYLGGLPESGQGLILPPEVWTALLNYGYVGCIRDLFIDGKSRDVRRLAEIQSAPGVSSFCTRELQKRCSSAPCANGGQCKEGWNRYICDCTGTGFLGGNCEIEATVLSYDGSMYLKVIMPRTLHTEAEDVALRFMSQRAYGLLMATTSKESADTLRLELDGGRVKLTVNLGKGPEILMAGQKLNDNEWHSVKVVRRGRNLQLSVDNVTVEGQMTGDHTRLEFHNIETGIMTERRFISVVPSNFIGHLQGLTLNGVPYLDQCKNGDISYCELNARFGMRHIIADPVTFRNKGSYLALATLQAYASMHLFFQFKTTSTDGLLLFNSGDGSDFIVVELVKGYVHYVFDLGNGPSLMKGNSEKPLSDNQWHNVVVSRDTNNVHTLKIDSRTVTQHSNGARNLDLKGELYIGGVARSMYSSLPKLIASRDGYQGCLASVDLNGRLPDLLADALHRVGQVERGCDTHTHTHTHTQTDTHTHTHTTGTTYIFGRGGALITYTWPPNDRPSTRADRLAVGFSTQLKEAVLVRVESAKGLGDYLELHIVRANRGLCVFHCVRSLPSSHHLTIRPVSPVTQRPALAFEMTLERLAIARQRIPYLLGRVVDEWLLDKGRQLTIFNSQAFIKVGGGEKGRNFQGQISGLYYNGLQVLKLAAEGDPNVQVQGNLRLVGDVPSVMSTDTTSTTPLADMSTTIMETTTTMATTTTRKQRSPTMRDSVTQNTDDLLVASAECPSDDEDLEECEPGNDPSSPDRGPPGAVEVIRESSSTTGMVVGIVAAAALCILILLYAMYKYRNRDEGSYQVDQSRNYISNSATQSNGALVKEKQPGATKMGTKSKKNKDKEYYV
;
A
#
# COMPACT_ATOMS: atom_id res chain seq x y z
N PHE A 1 -21.95 -24.45 39.27
CA PHE A 1 -21.20 -24.93 40.46
C PHE A 1 -20.86 -26.40 40.24
N CYS A 2 -19.98 -27.01 41.05
CA CYS A 2 -19.86 -28.48 41.04
C CYS A 2 -19.76 -29.08 42.44
N TYR A 3 -20.02 -30.38 42.53
CA TYR A 3 -19.90 -31.22 43.73
C TYR A 3 -18.79 -32.25 43.51
N ASP A 4 -17.91 -32.40 44.49
CA ASP A 4 -16.76 -33.32 44.49
C ASP A 4 -17.19 -34.78 44.80
N LEU A 5 -16.94 -35.67 43.84
CA LEU A 5 -17.24 -37.11 43.92
C LEU A 5 -16.04 -37.95 44.38
N SER A 6 -14.83 -37.41 44.49
CA SER A 6 -13.61 -38.19 44.77
C SER A 6 -13.67 -39.01 46.06
N MET A 7 -14.31 -38.45 47.09
CA MET A 7 -14.51 -39.09 48.39
C MET A 7 -15.78 -39.96 48.48
N THR A 8 -16.69 -39.87 47.50
CA THR A 8 -17.96 -40.62 47.42
C THR A 8 -18.34 -40.80 45.94
N PRO A 9 -17.66 -41.69 45.20
CA PRO A 9 -17.86 -41.83 43.77
C PRO A 9 -19.24 -42.40 43.45
N ILE A 10 -19.80 -41.98 42.32
CA ILE A 10 -20.95 -42.65 41.71
C ILE A 10 -20.48 -44.00 41.18
N GLN A 11 -21.10 -45.06 41.71
CA GLN A 11 -21.14 -46.39 41.12
C GLN A 11 -22.61 -46.80 41.10
N SER A 12 -23.23 -46.83 39.92
CA SER A 12 -24.69 -46.92 39.83
C SER A 12 -25.14 -47.85 38.71
N SER A 13 -25.99 -48.83 39.04
CA SER A 13 -26.71 -49.66 38.07
C SER A 13 -28.12 -49.13 37.75
N THR A 14 -28.67 -48.28 38.60
CA THR A 14 -30.00 -47.65 38.41
C THR A 14 -30.01 -46.26 39.06
N ASP A 15 -30.33 -45.22 38.29
CA ASP A 15 -30.37 -43.83 38.77
C ASP A 15 -31.60 -43.06 38.27
N GLU A 16 -31.91 -41.99 39.02
CA GLU A 16 -32.92 -41.00 38.70
C GLU A 16 -32.31 -39.59 38.84
N ILE A 17 -32.52 -38.76 37.82
CA ILE A 17 -32.15 -37.35 37.82
C ILE A 17 -33.44 -36.54 37.63
N THR A 18 -33.66 -35.54 38.49
CA THR A 18 -34.73 -34.56 38.34
C THR A 18 -34.18 -33.15 38.42
N LEU A 19 -34.72 -32.24 37.61
CA LEU A 19 -34.55 -30.80 37.74
C LEU A 19 -35.74 -30.08 37.09
N SER A 20 -35.91 -28.79 37.39
CA SER A 20 -36.64 -27.90 36.49
C SER A 20 -35.72 -26.79 35.99
N PHE A 21 -35.94 -26.34 34.76
CA PHE A 21 -35.17 -25.27 34.13
C PHE A 21 -36.08 -24.16 33.59
N ARG A 22 -35.54 -22.94 33.50
CA ARG A 22 -36.18 -21.75 32.92
C ARG A 22 -35.14 -20.90 32.21
N THR A 23 -35.32 -20.64 30.91
CA THR A 23 -34.34 -19.89 30.10
C THR A 23 -34.95 -19.26 28.85
N LEU A 24 -34.26 -18.25 28.31
CA LEU A 24 -34.45 -17.71 26.95
C LEU A 24 -33.39 -18.22 25.96
N GLN A 25 -32.28 -18.79 26.44
CA GLN A 25 -31.17 -19.24 25.59
C GLN A 25 -31.47 -20.56 24.88
N ARG A 26 -30.88 -20.75 23.69
CA ARG A 26 -31.10 -21.95 22.86
C ARG A 26 -30.18 -23.10 23.19
N ASN A 27 -28.98 -22.79 23.69
CA ASN A 27 -27.92 -23.72 24.01
C ASN A 27 -27.47 -23.51 25.46
N GLY A 28 -27.15 -24.58 26.19
CA GLY A 28 -26.59 -24.46 27.54
C GLY A 28 -26.54 -25.77 28.31
N LEU A 29 -25.42 -26.02 29.00
CA LEU A 29 -25.24 -27.20 29.85
C LEU A 29 -26.05 -27.10 31.15
N MET A 30 -27.09 -27.91 31.31
CA MET A 30 -27.84 -27.98 32.57
C MET A 30 -27.04 -28.75 33.62
N LEU A 31 -26.52 -29.94 33.26
CA LEU A 31 -25.59 -30.70 34.10
C LEU A 31 -24.68 -31.66 33.33
N HIS A 32 -23.56 -32.01 33.95
CA HIS A 32 -22.66 -33.07 33.50
C HIS A 32 -21.98 -33.77 34.68
N THR A 33 -21.76 -35.08 34.58
CA THR A 33 -20.83 -35.81 35.45
C THR A 33 -20.18 -36.94 34.67
N GLY A 34 -18.92 -37.25 34.94
CA GLY A 34 -18.17 -38.30 34.25
C GLY A 34 -16.88 -37.82 33.59
N LYS A 35 -16.07 -38.79 33.17
CA LYS A 35 -14.77 -38.60 32.48
C LYS A 35 -14.51 -39.80 31.57
N SER A 36 -13.74 -39.59 30.50
CA SER A 36 -13.43 -40.63 29.52
C SER A 36 -14.72 -41.22 28.90
N ALA A 37 -15.00 -42.51 29.07
CA ALA A 37 -16.13 -43.20 28.46
C ALA A 37 -17.36 -43.38 29.38
N ASP A 38 -17.27 -43.08 30.68
CA ASP A 38 -18.40 -43.10 31.61
C ASP A 38 -18.87 -41.66 31.87
N TYR A 39 -20.09 -41.31 31.45
CA TYR A 39 -20.64 -39.97 31.64
C TYR A 39 -22.16 -39.85 31.45
N VAL A 40 -22.72 -38.79 32.03
CA VAL A 40 -24.06 -38.27 31.76
C VAL A 40 -23.93 -36.78 31.42
N ASN A 41 -24.46 -36.36 30.28
CA ASN A 41 -24.60 -34.97 29.86
C ASN A 41 -26.09 -34.65 29.65
N LEU A 42 -26.58 -33.57 30.25
CA LEU A 42 -27.92 -33.04 30.01
C LEU A 42 -27.81 -31.55 29.70
N SER A 43 -28.25 -31.17 28.50
CA SER A 43 -28.08 -29.82 27.95
C SER A 43 -29.30 -29.41 27.15
N LEU A 44 -29.46 -28.09 26.95
CA LEU A 44 -30.32 -27.57 25.89
C LEU A 44 -29.47 -27.39 24.63
N LYS A 45 -30.02 -27.78 23.48
CA LYS A 45 -29.39 -27.68 22.15
C LYS A 45 -30.42 -27.19 21.14
N SER A 46 -30.17 -26.04 20.52
CA SER A 46 -31.08 -25.41 19.54
C SER A 46 -32.53 -25.20 20.04
N GLY A 47 -32.75 -25.09 21.36
CA GLY A 47 -34.06 -24.95 22.00
C GLY A 47 -34.77 -26.28 22.32
N ALA A 48 -34.11 -27.42 22.11
CA ALA A 48 -34.58 -28.77 22.46
C ALA A 48 -33.73 -29.38 23.59
N VAL A 49 -34.29 -30.30 24.38
CA VAL A 49 -33.56 -30.96 25.47
C VAL A 49 -32.76 -32.14 24.93
N TRP A 50 -31.46 -32.17 25.19
CA TRP A 50 -30.54 -33.21 24.73
C TRP A 50 -29.92 -33.95 25.91
N LEU A 51 -30.04 -35.27 25.91
CA LEU A 51 -29.44 -36.18 26.89
C LEU A 51 -28.43 -37.09 26.18
N VAL A 52 -27.24 -37.23 26.75
CA VAL A 52 -26.26 -38.25 26.39
C VAL A 52 -25.87 -39.04 27.64
N ILE A 53 -25.92 -40.37 27.56
CA ILE A 53 -25.43 -41.28 28.62
C ILE A 53 -24.51 -42.31 27.99
N ASN A 54 -23.29 -42.43 28.49
CA ASN A 54 -22.36 -43.49 28.15
C ASN A 54 -21.92 -44.24 29.42
N LEU A 55 -21.81 -45.56 29.30
CA LEU A 55 -21.44 -46.49 30.38
C LEU A 55 -20.17 -47.27 29.96
N GLY A 56 -19.21 -46.58 29.34
CA GLY A 56 -17.92 -47.15 28.97
C GLY A 56 -17.85 -47.77 27.56
N SER A 57 -18.99 -48.03 26.92
CA SER A 57 -19.07 -48.89 25.72
C SER A 57 -20.06 -48.43 24.63
N GLY A 58 -20.44 -47.15 24.66
CA GLY A 58 -21.12 -46.46 23.55
C GLY A 58 -22.40 -45.75 23.99
N ALA A 59 -22.51 -44.49 23.59
CA ALA A 59 -23.54 -43.59 24.11
C ALA A 59 -24.96 -43.93 23.65
N PHE A 60 -25.92 -43.73 24.55
CA PHE A 60 -27.30 -43.43 24.23
C PHE A 60 -27.47 -41.92 24.07
N GLU A 61 -28.09 -41.48 22.98
CA GLU A 61 -28.45 -40.09 22.72
C GLU A 61 -29.97 -39.95 22.60
N ALA A 62 -30.55 -38.94 23.26
CA ALA A 62 -31.96 -38.61 23.15
C ALA A 62 -32.16 -37.10 22.97
N LEU A 63 -32.80 -36.73 21.86
CA LEU A 63 -33.36 -35.41 21.58
C LEU A 63 -34.84 -35.43 21.95
N VAL A 64 -35.27 -34.53 22.85
CA VAL A 64 -36.69 -34.25 23.11
C VAL A 64 -37.00 -32.87 22.55
N GLU A 65 -37.87 -32.82 21.53
CA GLU A 65 -38.36 -31.58 20.93
C GLU A 65 -39.75 -31.19 21.49
N PRO A 66 -40.05 -29.89 21.62
CA PRO A 66 -41.37 -29.43 22.09
C PRO A 66 -42.42 -29.59 20.99
N VAL A 67 -43.49 -30.35 21.26
CA VAL A 67 -44.58 -30.61 20.29
C VAL A 67 -45.37 -29.35 19.93
N ASN A 68 -45.45 -28.37 20.84
CA ASN A 68 -45.93 -27.02 20.60
C ASN A 68 -45.07 -26.04 21.40
N GLY A 69 -44.79 -24.85 20.87
CA GLY A 69 -43.99 -23.83 21.55
C GLY A 69 -42.48 -24.08 21.44
N LYS A 70 -41.74 -23.74 22.51
CA LYS A 70 -40.28 -23.87 22.64
C LYS A 70 -39.93 -24.05 24.11
N PHE A 71 -38.87 -24.79 24.44
CA PHE A 71 -38.38 -24.86 25.84
C PHE A 71 -37.56 -23.65 26.29
N ASN A 72 -37.27 -22.71 25.39
CA ASN A 72 -36.58 -21.45 25.67
C ASN A 72 -37.52 -20.25 25.62
N ASP A 73 -38.73 -20.41 26.17
CA ASP A 73 -39.80 -19.40 26.22
C ASP A 73 -39.85 -18.60 27.54
N ASN A 74 -38.89 -18.85 28.45
CA ASN A 74 -38.84 -18.35 29.82
C ASN A 74 -39.96 -18.85 30.76
N ALA A 75 -40.61 -19.97 30.45
CA ALA A 75 -41.42 -20.75 31.39
C ALA A 75 -40.53 -21.71 32.23
N TRP A 76 -41.14 -22.41 33.18
CA TRP A 76 -40.51 -23.52 33.89
C TRP A 76 -40.87 -24.84 33.22
N HIS A 77 -39.85 -25.62 32.86
CA HIS A 77 -40.00 -26.98 32.34
C HIS A 77 -39.39 -28.00 33.30
N ASP A 78 -40.09 -29.11 33.52
CA ASP A 78 -39.67 -30.19 34.42
C ASP A 78 -38.99 -31.31 33.62
N VAL A 79 -37.74 -31.64 33.95
CA VAL A 79 -37.00 -32.75 33.33
C VAL A 79 -36.79 -33.86 34.34
N LYS A 80 -37.23 -35.07 33.99
CA LYS A 80 -36.93 -36.29 34.74
C LYS A 80 -36.32 -37.35 33.82
N VAL A 81 -35.14 -37.81 34.19
CA VAL A 81 -34.43 -38.93 33.56
C VAL A 81 -34.42 -40.10 34.56
N THR A 82 -34.75 -41.30 34.09
CA THR A 82 -34.64 -42.54 34.87
C THR A 82 -33.89 -43.59 34.06
N ARG A 83 -32.92 -44.26 34.68
CA ARG A 83 -32.17 -45.36 34.09
C ARG A 83 -32.28 -46.63 34.93
N ASN A 84 -32.52 -47.75 34.27
CA ASN A 84 -32.48 -49.08 34.86
C ASN A 84 -31.56 -49.97 34.01
N LEU A 85 -30.37 -50.29 34.54
CA LEU A 85 -29.28 -50.94 33.80
C LEU A 85 -28.94 -50.12 32.54
N ARG A 86 -29.18 -50.69 31.36
CA ARG A 86 -29.00 -50.02 30.05
C ARG A 86 -30.21 -49.20 29.61
N GLN A 87 -31.40 -49.45 30.15
CA GLN A 87 -32.63 -48.79 29.71
C GLN A 87 -32.70 -47.37 30.27
N VAL A 88 -32.72 -46.37 29.39
CA VAL A 88 -32.85 -44.96 29.73
C VAL A 88 -34.21 -44.46 29.29
N THR A 89 -34.89 -43.68 30.14
CA THR A 89 -36.06 -42.89 29.76
C THR A 89 -35.86 -41.45 30.20
N ILE A 90 -35.99 -40.51 29.27
CA ILE A 90 -36.13 -39.08 29.55
C ILE A 90 -37.59 -38.67 29.40
N SER A 91 -38.04 -37.77 30.25
CA SER A 91 -39.35 -37.14 30.21
C SER A 91 -39.21 -35.64 30.43
N VAL A 92 -39.90 -34.85 29.61
CA VAL A 92 -40.03 -33.40 29.77
C VAL A 92 -41.51 -33.05 29.98
N ASP A 93 -41.79 -32.22 30.99
CA ASP A 93 -43.11 -31.80 31.47
C ASP A 93 -44.06 -32.98 31.79
N GLY A 94 -43.50 -34.16 32.07
CA GLY A 94 -44.23 -35.41 32.30
C GLY A 94 -44.98 -35.98 31.09
N ILE A 95 -45.00 -35.27 29.95
CA ILE A 95 -45.78 -35.63 28.75
C ILE A 95 -44.88 -36.11 27.61
N LEU A 96 -43.69 -35.49 27.45
CA LEU A 96 -42.81 -35.73 26.32
C LEU A 96 -41.75 -36.76 26.71
N THR A 97 -42.05 -38.04 26.49
CA THR A 97 -41.22 -39.18 26.92
C THR A 97 -40.45 -39.82 25.75
N THR A 98 -39.15 -40.07 25.93
CA THR A 98 -38.32 -40.86 25.00
C THR A 98 -37.56 -41.94 25.77
N THR A 99 -37.66 -43.19 25.30
CA THR A 99 -37.03 -44.36 25.93
C THR A 99 -36.11 -45.06 24.94
N GLY A 100 -34.94 -45.51 25.40
CA GLY A 100 -34.01 -46.31 24.62
C GLY A 100 -32.99 -47.03 25.50
N TYR A 101 -31.86 -47.43 24.90
CA TYR A 101 -30.84 -48.24 25.55
C TYR A 101 -29.42 -47.75 25.20
N THR A 102 -28.49 -47.84 26.16
CA THR A 102 -27.05 -47.67 25.91
C THR A 102 -26.48 -48.85 25.12
N GLN A 103 -25.37 -48.60 24.42
CA GLN A 103 -24.74 -49.58 23.54
C GLN A 103 -23.88 -50.58 24.35
N GLU A 104 -23.63 -51.75 23.74
CA GLU A 104 -22.86 -52.87 24.34
C GLU A 104 -23.30 -53.25 25.78
N ASP A 105 -22.56 -54.12 26.47
CA ASP A 105 -23.11 -54.87 27.61
C ASP A 105 -22.85 -54.24 29.00
N TYR A 106 -22.26 -53.05 29.05
CA TYR A 106 -22.02 -52.36 30.33
C TYR A 106 -23.32 -51.78 30.91
N THR A 107 -23.43 -51.84 32.23
CA THR A 107 -24.65 -51.50 32.99
C THR A 107 -24.43 -50.52 34.14
N MET A 108 -23.18 -50.25 34.50
CA MET A 108 -22.81 -49.35 35.61
C MET A 108 -22.30 -48.01 35.08
N LEU A 109 -22.73 -46.93 35.71
CA LEU A 109 -22.14 -45.59 35.55
C LEU A 109 -21.08 -45.42 36.64
N GLY A 110 -19.84 -45.13 36.24
CA GLY A 110 -18.74 -44.73 37.13
C GLY A 110 -18.46 -43.23 37.06
N SER A 111 -18.36 -42.54 38.20
CA SER A 111 -17.84 -41.16 38.23
C SER A 111 -17.26 -40.80 39.59
N ASP A 112 -15.97 -40.48 39.62
CA ASP A 112 -15.14 -40.16 40.79
C ASP A 112 -14.58 -38.73 40.77
N ASP A 113 -15.06 -37.90 39.83
CA ASP A 113 -14.55 -36.54 39.57
C ASP A 113 -15.51 -35.46 40.08
N PHE A 114 -16.14 -34.69 39.19
CA PHE A 114 -17.04 -33.60 39.55
C PHE A 114 -18.42 -33.73 38.89
N PHE A 115 -19.46 -33.41 39.66
CA PHE A 115 -20.81 -33.23 39.17
C PHE A 115 -21.06 -31.74 38.92
N TYR A 116 -20.98 -31.31 37.66
CA TYR A 116 -21.17 -29.92 37.22
C TYR A 116 -22.65 -29.58 37.01
N ILE A 117 -23.10 -28.46 37.56
CA ILE A 117 -24.47 -27.92 37.43
C ILE A 117 -24.41 -26.48 36.87
N GLY A 118 -25.17 -26.24 35.78
CA GLY A 118 -25.30 -24.95 35.09
C GLY A 118 -24.14 -24.57 34.15
N GLY A 119 -23.09 -25.40 34.07
CA GLY A 119 -21.89 -25.12 33.30
C GLY A 119 -20.62 -25.63 33.98
N SER A 120 -19.49 -25.56 33.27
CA SER A 120 -18.17 -25.95 33.76
C SER A 120 -17.13 -24.85 33.45
N PRO A 121 -15.85 -25.03 33.87
CA PRO A 121 -14.76 -24.13 33.50
C PRO A 121 -14.53 -24.00 31.99
N ASN A 122 -14.88 -25.03 31.21
CA ASN A 122 -14.96 -25.06 29.75
C ASN A 122 -15.86 -26.23 29.32
N THR A 123 -17.05 -25.94 28.79
CA THR A 123 -18.10 -26.96 28.55
C THR A 123 -17.85 -27.79 27.29
N ALA A 124 -16.99 -27.34 26.37
CA ALA A 124 -16.57 -28.12 25.19
C ALA A 124 -15.67 -29.32 25.53
N ASP A 125 -15.05 -29.33 26.71
CA ASP A 125 -14.13 -30.41 27.16
C ASP A 125 -14.86 -31.66 27.66
N LEU A 126 -16.17 -31.53 27.90
CA LEU A 126 -16.95 -32.53 28.59
C LEU A 126 -17.37 -33.64 27.62
N PRO A 127 -17.04 -34.92 27.90
CA PRO A 127 -17.28 -36.00 26.95
C PRO A 127 -18.78 -36.15 26.67
N GLY A 128 -19.14 -36.24 25.39
CA GLY A 128 -20.52 -36.29 24.92
C GLY A 128 -21.30 -34.97 25.05
N SER A 129 -20.66 -33.83 25.34
CA SER A 129 -21.35 -32.54 25.33
C SER A 129 -21.70 -32.10 23.90
N PRO A 130 -22.99 -31.84 23.59
CA PRO A 130 -23.43 -31.46 22.25
C PRO A 130 -23.41 -29.94 22.01
N VAL A 131 -22.92 -29.16 22.99
CA VAL A 131 -22.85 -27.70 23.02
C VAL A 131 -21.60 -27.24 23.77
N SER A 132 -21.11 -26.03 23.46
CA SER A 132 -20.00 -25.35 24.17
C SER A 132 -20.46 -24.40 25.29
N ASN A 133 -21.75 -24.04 25.33
CA ASN A 133 -22.29 -22.97 26.17
C ASN A 133 -22.57 -23.40 27.62
N ASN A 134 -22.22 -22.56 28.60
CA ASN A 134 -22.80 -22.65 29.95
C ASN A 134 -24.26 -22.18 29.94
N PHE A 135 -25.06 -22.65 30.90
CA PHE A 135 -26.49 -22.36 30.95
C PHE A 135 -26.76 -20.97 31.56
N MET A 136 -27.48 -20.12 30.81
CA MET A 136 -28.03 -18.86 31.30
C MET A 136 -29.52 -19.04 31.62
N GLY A 137 -29.90 -18.91 32.87
CA GLY A 137 -31.29 -19.10 33.31
C GLY A 137 -31.36 -19.59 34.75
N CYS A 138 -32.55 -20.02 35.16
CA CYS A 138 -32.77 -20.63 36.48
C CYS A 138 -32.76 -22.15 36.38
N LEU A 139 -32.09 -22.82 37.32
CA LEU A 139 -32.22 -24.25 37.60
C LEU A 139 -32.73 -24.42 39.04
N LYS A 140 -33.71 -25.29 39.25
CA LYS A 140 -34.23 -25.64 40.59
C LYS A 140 -34.39 -27.14 40.74
N ASP A 141 -34.56 -27.57 42.00
CA ASP A 141 -34.92 -28.93 42.37
C ASP A 141 -33.99 -30.01 41.76
N VAL A 142 -32.72 -29.64 41.55
CA VAL A 142 -31.68 -30.49 40.94
C VAL A 142 -31.30 -31.57 41.93
N VAL A 143 -31.66 -32.81 41.61
CA VAL A 143 -31.42 -34.01 42.42
C VAL A 143 -30.86 -35.12 41.54
N TYR A 144 -29.80 -35.75 42.03
CA TYR A 144 -29.34 -37.06 41.56
C TYR A 144 -29.63 -38.11 42.65
N LYS A 145 -30.09 -39.29 42.26
CA LYS A 145 -30.40 -40.40 43.18
C LYS A 145 -30.02 -41.74 42.55
N ASN A 146 -29.31 -42.59 43.28
CA ASN A 146 -29.17 -44.02 42.95
C ASN A 146 -29.77 -44.89 44.08
N ASN A 147 -29.33 -46.15 44.21
CA ASN A 147 -29.77 -47.04 45.29
C ASN A 147 -29.11 -46.73 46.64
N ASP A 148 -27.90 -46.17 46.62
CA ASP A 148 -27.02 -46.04 47.78
C ASP A 148 -27.15 -44.66 48.45
N PHE A 149 -27.37 -43.60 47.64
CA PHE A 149 -27.47 -42.22 48.13
C PHE A 149 -28.37 -41.31 47.26
N LYS A 150 -28.69 -40.14 47.81
CA LYS A 150 -29.42 -39.05 47.16
C LYS A 150 -28.64 -37.75 47.35
N LEU A 151 -28.23 -37.13 46.24
CA LEU A 151 -27.60 -35.80 46.21
C LEU A 151 -28.64 -34.75 45.84
N GLU A 152 -29.05 -33.94 46.80
CA GLU A 152 -29.93 -32.79 46.58
C GLU A 152 -29.08 -31.56 46.23
N LEU A 153 -28.46 -31.58 45.06
CA LEU A 153 -27.41 -30.65 44.63
C LEU A 153 -27.83 -29.18 44.75
N SER A 154 -29.10 -28.84 44.46
CA SER A 154 -29.63 -27.48 44.70
C SER A 154 -29.63 -27.08 46.18
N ARG A 155 -30.00 -27.99 47.09
CA ARG A 155 -30.04 -27.71 48.54
C ARG A 155 -28.64 -27.62 49.14
N LEU A 156 -27.79 -28.58 48.80
CA LEU A 156 -26.39 -28.61 49.24
C LEU A 156 -25.62 -27.35 48.82
N ALA A 157 -25.90 -26.80 47.64
CA ALA A 157 -25.29 -25.56 47.16
C ALA A 157 -25.74 -24.32 47.98
N ILE A 158 -27.04 -24.24 48.33
CA ILE A 158 -27.58 -23.18 49.20
C ILE A 158 -26.96 -23.26 50.61
N GLU A 159 -26.83 -24.47 51.15
CA GLU A 159 -26.23 -24.74 52.47
C GLU A 159 -24.69 -24.60 52.49
N ARG A 160 -24.06 -24.52 51.32
CA ARG A 160 -22.59 -24.48 51.13
C ARG A 160 -21.90 -25.70 51.74
N ASP A 161 -22.37 -26.89 51.37
CA ASP A 161 -21.72 -28.16 51.71
C ASP A 161 -20.21 -28.13 51.38
N PRO A 162 -19.30 -28.63 52.25
CA PRO A 162 -17.86 -28.61 52.02
C PRO A 162 -17.36 -29.26 50.72
N LYS A 163 -18.16 -30.12 50.08
CA LYS A 163 -17.85 -30.72 48.77
C LYS A 163 -18.27 -29.87 47.58
N ILE A 164 -18.91 -28.71 47.77
CA ILE A 164 -19.37 -27.85 46.68
C ILE A 164 -18.46 -26.66 46.47
N SER A 165 -17.96 -26.52 45.23
CA SER A 165 -17.30 -25.29 44.78
C SER A 165 -18.28 -24.40 44.01
N LEU A 166 -18.39 -23.15 44.47
CA LEU A 166 -19.09 -22.09 43.77
C LEU A 166 -18.09 -21.33 42.90
N HIS A 167 -18.39 -21.19 41.60
CA HIS A 167 -17.58 -20.47 40.64
C HIS A 167 -18.45 -19.42 39.94
N GLY A 168 -18.04 -18.16 40.00
CA GLY A 168 -18.84 -17.01 39.54
C GLY A 168 -19.91 -16.57 40.54
N ASP A 169 -20.60 -15.48 40.22
CA ASP A 169 -21.57 -14.79 41.07
C ASP A 169 -22.94 -15.50 41.09
N LEU A 170 -22.99 -16.71 41.66
CA LEU A 170 -24.21 -17.51 41.73
C LEU A 170 -25.23 -16.93 42.73
N VAL A 171 -26.35 -16.43 42.21
CA VAL A 171 -27.49 -15.95 43.00
C VAL A 171 -28.48 -17.10 43.27
N PHE A 172 -28.78 -17.38 44.55
CA PHE A 172 -29.75 -18.40 44.95
C PHE A 172 -31.20 -17.90 44.92
N ARG A 173 -31.57 -17.24 43.80
CA ARG A 173 -32.93 -16.78 43.47
C ARG A 173 -33.11 -16.89 41.95
N CYS A 174 -34.32 -17.18 41.50
CA CYS A 174 -34.63 -17.07 40.08
C CYS A 174 -34.99 -15.61 39.76
N GLU A 175 -34.01 -14.89 39.23
CA GLU A 175 -34.18 -13.55 38.67
C GLU A 175 -34.42 -13.68 37.15
N ASP A 176 -35.08 -12.70 36.53
CA ASP A 176 -35.29 -12.71 35.09
C ASP A 176 -33.97 -12.40 34.38
N VAL A 177 -33.37 -13.40 33.73
CA VAL A 177 -32.15 -13.24 32.96
C VAL A 177 -32.45 -12.47 31.68
N GLU A 178 -31.82 -11.31 31.52
CA GLU A 178 -31.95 -10.49 30.32
C GLU A 178 -31.53 -11.27 29.07
N ALA A 179 -32.24 -11.06 27.96
CA ALA A 179 -31.81 -11.56 26.66
C ALA A 179 -30.52 -10.83 26.26
N LEU A 180 -29.56 -11.55 25.68
CA LEU A 180 -28.38 -10.92 25.09
C LEU A 180 -28.80 -10.21 23.80
N ASP A 181 -29.09 -8.91 23.92
CA ASP A 181 -29.60 -8.10 22.83
C ASP A 181 -28.66 -8.14 21.61
N PRO A 182 -29.21 -8.32 20.39
CA PRO A 182 -28.40 -8.35 19.19
C PRO A 182 -27.91 -6.96 18.80
N VAL A 183 -26.61 -6.84 18.53
CA VAL A 183 -26.05 -5.64 17.89
C VAL A 183 -26.14 -5.74 16.36
N THR A 184 -26.17 -4.59 15.68
CA THR A 184 -25.93 -4.48 14.24
C THR A 184 -24.66 -3.66 14.00
N PHE A 185 -23.77 -4.20 13.18
CA PHE A 185 -22.67 -3.48 12.55
C PHE A 185 -23.22 -2.84 11.26
N GLU A 186 -23.13 -1.52 11.15
CA GLU A 186 -23.79 -0.71 10.12
C GLU A 186 -22.83 -0.29 8.98
N THR A 187 -21.52 -0.27 9.25
CA THR A 187 -20.48 0.12 8.29
C THR A 187 -19.30 -0.86 8.33
N ALA A 188 -18.49 -0.95 7.26
CA ALA A 188 -17.44 -1.97 7.15
C ALA A 188 -16.21 -1.65 8.02
N GLU A 189 -16.17 -0.46 8.59
CA GLU A 189 -15.14 0.08 9.46
C GLU A 189 -15.54 -0.07 10.95
N SER A 190 -16.80 -0.44 11.22
CA SER A 190 -17.31 -0.65 12.58
C SER A 190 -16.77 -1.95 13.19
N TYR A 191 -16.27 -1.87 14.42
CA TYR A 191 -15.69 -3.00 15.14
C TYR A 191 -15.93 -2.90 16.65
N ILE A 192 -15.79 -4.02 17.36
CA ILE A 192 -15.74 -4.09 18.82
C ILE A 192 -14.47 -4.84 19.22
N ALA A 193 -13.68 -4.27 20.14
CA ALA A 193 -12.58 -4.98 20.76
C ALA A 193 -13.11 -5.90 21.88
N LEU A 194 -12.85 -7.20 21.78
CA LEU A 194 -13.14 -8.19 22.80
C LEU A 194 -11.87 -8.47 23.62
N PRO A 195 -11.98 -8.74 24.93
CA PRO A 195 -10.83 -9.12 25.75
C PRO A 195 -10.07 -10.30 25.15
N ARG A 196 -8.73 -10.24 25.14
CA ARG A 196 -7.83 -11.33 24.73
C ARG A 196 -8.34 -12.71 25.16
N TRP A 197 -8.32 -13.63 24.20
CA TRP A 197 -8.68 -15.04 24.40
C TRP A 197 -7.49 -15.81 24.98
N ASP A 198 -7.66 -16.35 26.20
CA ASP A 198 -6.68 -17.20 26.90
C ASP A 198 -6.78 -18.65 26.36
N THR A 199 -6.28 -18.85 25.15
CA THR A 199 -6.37 -20.08 24.36
C THR A 199 -5.58 -21.24 24.97
N LYS A 200 -6.24 -22.38 25.13
CA LYS A 200 -5.71 -23.58 25.80
C LYS A 200 -5.57 -24.73 24.80
N LYS A 201 -5.18 -25.91 25.30
CA LYS A 201 -5.32 -27.17 24.54
C LYS A 201 -6.75 -27.40 24.06
N THR A 202 -7.75 -26.84 24.72
CA THR A 202 -9.14 -27.02 24.30
C THR A 202 -9.89 -25.73 24.61
N SER A 203 -10.66 -25.25 23.63
CA SER A 203 -11.21 -23.88 23.61
C SER A 203 -12.39 -23.81 22.64
N SER A 204 -13.30 -22.87 22.85
CA SER A 204 -14.52 -22.77 22.05
C SER A 204 -15.02 -21.33 21.86
N ILE A 205 -15.62 -21.06 20.71
CA ILE A 205 -16.34 -19.81 20.42
C ILE A 205 -17.66 -20.16 19.73
N SER A 206 -18.78 -19.68 20.25
CA SER A 206 -20.08 -19.77 19.56
C SER A 206 -20.79 -18.43 19.51
N PHE A 207 -21.52 -18.18 18.42
CA PHE A 207 -22.31 -16.97 18.19
C PHE A 207 -23.38 -17.17 17.11
N ASP A 208 -24.40 -16.31 17.13
CA ASP A 208 -25.38 -16.17 16.05
C ASP A 208 -25.03 -14.91 15.24
N PHE A 209 -24.91 -15.04 13.90
CA PHE A 209 -24.77 -13.89 12.99
C PHE A 209 -25.88 -13.87 11.92
N ARG A 210 -26.07 -12.70 11.27
CA ARG A 210 -27.10 -12.51 10.23
C ARG A 210 -26.72 -11.35 9.30
N THR A 211 -26.51 -11.63 8.02
CA THR A 211 -26.28 -10.61 6.99
C THR A 211 -26.81 -11.02 5.60
N THR A 212 -26.93 -10.05 4.71
CA THR A 212 -27.08 -10.22 3.25
C THR A 212 -25.78 -9.99 2.49
N GLU A 213 -24.76 -9.39 3.12
CA GLU A 213 -23.51 -9.01 2.44
C GLU A 213 -22.61 -10.23 2.18
N PRO A 214 -21.96 -10.32 1.00
CA PRO A 214 -21.25 -11.53 0.60
C PRO A 214 -19.87 -11.69 1.25
N SER A 215 -19.27 -10.61 1.73
CA SER A 215 -17.91 -10.61 2.28
C SER A 215 -17.88 -9.80 3.58
N GLY A 216 -17.03 -10.20 4.53
CA GLY A 216 -16.89 -9.51 5.80
C GLY A 216 -16.08 -10.29 6.83
N LEU A 217 -15.12 -9.65 7.49
CA LEU A 217 -14.37 -10.20 8.61
C LEU A 217 -15.26 -10.25 9.87
N LEU A 218 -15.59 -11.46 10.36
CA LEU A 218 -16.42 -11.65 11.55
C LEU A 218 -15.59 -11.56 12.83
N LEU A 219 -14.47 -12.31 12.89
CA LEU A 219 -13.57 -12.40 14.03
C LEU A 219 -12.11 -12.38 13.58
N PHE A 220 -11.23 -11.74 14.35
CA PHE A 220 -9.78 -11.75 14.12
C PHE A 220 -8.96 -11.56 15.40
N SER A 221 -7.88 -12.32 15.57
CA SER A 221 -6.82 -12.04 16.54
C SER A 221 -5.50 -12.68 16.12
N HIS A 222 -4.38 -12.19 16.65
CA HIS A 222 -3.03 -12.68 16.35
C HIS A 222 -2.12 -12.75 17.59
N GLY A 223 -1.09 -13.59 17.49
CA GLY A 223 -0.01 -13.74 18.45
C GLY A 223 1.11 -12.72 18.29
N LYS A 224 2.16 -12.92 19.09
CA LYS A 224 3.43 -12.18 18.96
C LYS A 224 4.23 -12.67 17.75
N PRO A 225 5.07 -11.80 17.13
CA PRO A 225 6.11 -12.23 16.19
C PRO A 225 7.03 -13.29 16.83
N GLN A 226 7.11 -14.49 16.25
CA GLN A 226 8.03 -15.51 16.74
C GLN A 226 9.48 -15.11 16.42
N SER A 227 10.23 -14.65 17.44
CA SER A 227 11.63 -14.23 17.28
C SER A 227 12.58 -15.44 17.18
N SER A 228 12.66 -16.06 16.00
CA SER A 228 13.60 -17.16 15.73
C SER A 228 15.06 -16.69 15.92
N LYS A 229 15.83 -17.39 16.76
CA LYS A 229 17.21 -17.01 17.12
C LYS A 229 18.23 -17.09 15.97
N GLU A 230 17.86 -17.63 14.80
CA GLU A 230 18.62 -17.45 13.55
C GLU A 230 17.98 -16.35 12.69
N GLN A 231 18.42 -15.10 12.86
CA GLN A 231 18.10 -14.03 11.91
C GLN A 231 18.89 -14.22 10.60
N ARG A 232 18.30 -14.98 9.67
CA ARG A 232 18.65 -14.90 8.24
C ARG A 232 17.79 -13.79 7.61
N PRO A 233 18.36 -12.84 6.85
CA PRO A 233 17.56 -11.88 6.08
C PRO A 233 16.58 -12.60 5.15
N GLY A 234 15.40 -12.02 4.93
CA GLY A 234 14.40 -12.57 4.00
C GLY A 234 13.59 -13.77 4.52
N ARG A 235 13.40 -13.91 5.85
CA ARG A 235 12.42 -14.87 6.41
C ARG A 235 11.42 -14.14 7.30
N GLU A 236 10.15 -14.18 6.92
CA GLU A 236 9.05 -13.45 7.56
C GLU A 236 8.87 -13.78 9.06
N MET A 237 8.37 -12.80 9.80
CA MET A 237 7.84 -13.00 11.15
C MET A 237 6.52 -13.76 11.09
N LYS A 238 6.56 -15.10 11.20
CA LYS A 238 5.36 -15.89 11.47
C LYS A 238 4.77 -15.50 12.84
N THR A 239 3.45 -15.35 12.84
CA THR A 239 2.61 -15.16 14.02
C THR A 239 1.51 -16.21 14.02
N ASP A 240 1.22 -16.77 15.17
CA ASP A 240 -0.04 -17.46 15.43
C ASP A 240 -1.22 -16.53 15.11
N TYR A 241 -2.34 -17.06 14.61
CA TYR A 241 -3.55 -16.26 14.40
C TYR A 241 -4.82 -17.11 14.35
N PHE A 242 -5.96 -16.44 14.56
CA PHE A 242 -7.29 -16.98 14.35
C PHE A 242 -8.16 -15.96 13.62
N ALA A 243 -8.92 -16.40 12.62
CA ALA A 243 -9.87 -15.56 11.92
C ALA A 243 -11.11 -16.32 11.48
N MET A 244 -12.23 -15.63 11.38
CA MET A 244 -13.44 -16.10 10.72
C MET A 244 -13.91 -15.03 9.74
N GLU A 245 -14.07 -15.39 8.47
CA GLU A 245 -14.43 -14.45 7.40
C GLU A 245 -15.55 -15.00 6.51
N LEU A 246 -16.42 -14.10 6.02
CA LEU A 246 -17.32 -14.37 4.91
C LEU A 246 -16.60 -13.99 3.60
N LEU A 247 -16.69 -14.86 2.60
CA LEU A 247 -16.24 -14.64 1.23
C LEU A 247 -17.23 -15.24 0.24
N ASP A 248 -17.71 -14.43 -0.71
CA ASP A 248 -18.73 -14.79 -1.71
C ASP A 248 -20.00 -15.41 -1.11
N GLY A 249 -20.32 -15.09 0.15
CA GLY A 249 -21.43 -15.61 0.93
C GLY A 249 -21.16 -16.91 1.68
N PHE A 250 -19.94 -17.46 1.62
CA PHE A 250 -19.54 -18.65 2.37
C PHE A 250 -18.69 -18.28 3.59
N LEU A 251 -18.92 -18.96 4.72
CA LEU A 251 -18.11 -18.80 5.92
C LEU A 251 -16.83 -19.64 5.86
N TYR A 252 -15.71 -19.00 6.14
CA TYR A 252 -14.38 -19.61 6.26
C TYR A 252 -13.85 -19.47 7.69
N LEU A 253 -13.17 -20.52 8.15
CA LEU A 253 -12.37 -20.56 9.37
C LEU A 253 -10.89 -20.56 8.98
N LEU A 254 -10.08 -19.72 9.63
CA LEU A 254 -8.65 -19.67 9.43
C LEU A 254 -7.89 -19.70 10.75
N MET A 255 -6.75 -20.37 10.77
CA MET A 255 -5.75 -20.27 11.84
C MET A 255 -4.36 -20.69 11.36
N ASP A 256 -3.30 -20.17 11.97
CA ASP A 256 -1.95 -20.75 11.99
C ASP A 256 -1.51 -20.84 13.46
N MET A 257 -0.81 -21.92 13.83
CA MET A 257 -0.22 -22.16 15.17
C MET A 257 1.31 -22.29 15.07
N GLY A 258 1.91 -21.70 14.04
CA GLY A 258 3.33 -21.78 13.69
C GLY A 258 3.65 -22.84 12.63
N SER A 259 2.99 -24.01 12.66
CA SER A 259 3.22 -25.12 11.72
C SER A 259 2.71 -24.87 10.29
N GLY A 260 1.89 -23.84 10.07
CA GLY A 260 1.29 -23.52 8.77
C GLY A 260 -0.21 -23.30 8.87
N SER A 261 -0.75 -22.41 8.04
CA SER A 261 -2.15 -22.04 8.07
C SER A 261 -3.09 -23.14 7.56
N ILE A 262 -4.30 -23.17 8.10
CA ILE A 262 -5.47 -23.86 7.55
C ILE A 262 -6.52 -22.82 7.17
N LYS A 263 -7.14 -22.97 5.99
CA LYS A 263 -8.26 -22.14 5.51
C LYS A 263 -9.44 -23.04 5.13
N LEU A 264 -10.31 -23.32 6.09
CA LEU A 264 -11.40 -24.28 5.98
C LEU A 264 -12.71 -23.59 5.54
N LYS A 265 -13.30 -24.07 4.44
CA LYS A 265 -14.67 -23.71 4.05
C LYS A 265 -15.67 -24.47 4.91
N THR A 266 -16.38 -23.76 5.78
CA THR A 266 -17.25 -24.35 6.82
C THR A 266 -18.60 -24.86 6.29
N SER A 267 -19.00 -24.46 5.08
CA SER A 267 -20.27 -24.85 4.47
C SER A 267 -20.23 -24.78 2.95
N ASN A 268 -20.87 -25.76 2.30
CA ASN A 268 -21.13 -25.74 0.85
C ASN A 268 -22.40 -24.96 0.47
N LYS A 269 -23.13 -24.42 1.45
CA LYS A 269 -24.20 -23.42 1.23
C LYS A 269 -23.69 -22.02 1.54
N LYS A 270 -24.21 -21.03 0.83
CA LYS A 270 -24.09 -19.63 1.27
C LYS A 270 -24.90 -19.41 2.55
N VAL A 271 -24.44 -18.48 3.37
CA VAL A 271 -24.97 -18.11 4.70
C VAL A 271 -25.23 -16.60 4.83
N ASN A 272 -25.19 -15.87 3.70
CA ASN A 272 -25.62 -14.47 3.59
C ASN A 272 -27.05 -14.36 3.01
N ASP A 273 -27.95 -15.26 3.40
CA ASP A 273 -29.36 -15.27 2.97
C ASP A 273 -30.24 -14.28 3.76
N GLY A 274 -29.65 -13.57 4.71
CA GLY A 274 -30.34 -12.64 5.60
C GLY A 274 -31.13 -13.33 6.70
N GLU A 275 -30.91 -14.61 7.02
CA GLU A 275 -31.44 -15.27 8.21
C GLU A 275 -30.36 -15.55 9.28
N TRP A 276 -30.78 -15.91 10.50
CA TRP A 276 -29.86 -16.17 11.60
C TRP A 276 -29.09 -17.48 11.39
N CYS A 277 -27.77 -17.39 11.33
CA CYS A 277 -26.86 -18.51 11.22
C CYS A 277 -26.11 -18.71 12.55
N HIS A 278 -26.31 -19.87 13.17
CA HIS A 278 -25.58 -20.28 14.37
C HIS A 278 -24.23 -20.90 14.00
N VAL A 279 -23.18 -20.51 14.72
CA VAL A 279 -21.81 -21.02 14.59
C VAL A 279 -21.33 -21.50 15.97
N ASP A 280 -20.75 -22.69 16.02
CA ASP A 280 -20.02 -23.21 17.19
C ASP A 280 -18.69 -23.80 16.74
N PHE A 281 -17.60 -23.16 17.13
CA PHE A 281 -16.22 -23.57 16.88
C PHE A 281 -15.66 -24.28 18.13
N GLN A 282 -15.13 -25.48 17.96
CA GLN A 282 -14.51 -26.28 19.01
C GLN A 282 -13.11 -26.75 18.56
N ARG A 283 -12.08 -26.38 19.31
CA ARG A 283 -10.67 -26.50 18.89
C ARG A 283 -10.19 -27.92 18.60
N GLU A 284 -10.59 -28.90 19.43
CA GLU A 284 -10.20 -30.31 19.31
C GLU A 284 -11.37 -31.20 18.88
N GLY A 285 -12.08 -30.81 17.82
CA GLY A 285 -13.16 -31.64 17.28
C GLY A 285 -13.72 -31.17 15.95
N SER A 286 -14.36 -30.00 15.92
CA SER A 286 -15.07 -29.53 14.72
C SER A 286 -15.45 -28.06 14.76
N ILE A 287 -15.82 -27.53 13.59
CA ILE A 287 -16.67 -26.34 13.50
C ILE A 287 -18.06 -26.77 13.04
N SER A 288 -19.11 -26.27 13.69
CA SER A 288 -20.50 -26.50 13.31
C SER A 288 -21.19 -25.23 12.84
N VAL A 289 -22.00 -25.36 11.79
CA VAL A 289 -22.79 -24.26 11.20
C VAL A 289 -24.22 -24.74 11.06
N ASN A 290 -25.17 -24.10 11.75
CA ASN A 290 -26.56 -24.54 11.86
C ASN A 290 -26.67 -26.05 12.16
N SER A 291 -26.01 -26.47 13.24
CA SER A 291 -25.91 -27.86 13.74
C SER A 291 -25.24 -28.87 12.80
N ARG A 292 -24.66 -28.44 11.67
CA ARG A 292 -23.86 -29.30 10.78
C ARG A 292 -22.38 -29.16 11.13
N SER A 293 -21.85 -30.14 11.85
CA SER A 293 -20.43 -30.25 12.18
C SER A 293 -19.58 -30.68 10.98
N ILE A 294 -18.42 -30.05 10.81
CA ILE A 294 -17.32 -30.49 9.94
C ILE A 294 -16.07 -30.67 10.83
N PRO A 295 -15.50 -31.89 10.93
CA PRO A 295 -14.27 -32.10 11.67
C PRO A 295 -13.08 -31.50 10.92
N PHE A 296 -12.08 -31.03 11.67
CA PHE A 296 -10.82 -30.57 11.13
C PHE A 296 -9.66 -30.99 12.05
N SER A 297 -8.47 -31.10 11.48
CA SER A 297 -7.23 -31.39 12.20
C SER A 297 -6.22 -30.28 11.93
N SER A 298 -5.51 -29.83 12.96
CA SER A 298 -4.38 -28.91 12.83
C SER A 298 -3.18 -29.58 12.15
N ASN A 299 -2.31 -28.77 11.53
CA ASN A 299 -1.05 -29.24 10.96
C ASN A 299 -0.08 -29.73 12.06
N GLU A 300 0.57 -30.87 11.84
CA GLU A 300 1.46 -31.52 12.81
C GLU A 300 2.54 -30.57 13.37
N GLY A 301 2.81 -30.67 14.67
CA GLY A 301 3.92 -29.98 15.35
C GLY A 301 3.52 -28.91 16.37
N SER A 302 2.33 -28.34 16.28
CA SER A 302 1.85 -27.30 17.22
C SER A 302 0.52 -27.68 17.87
N GLU A 303 0.52 -27.79 19.20
CA GLU A 303 -0.68 -28.11 20.00
C GLU A 303 -1.35 -26.88 20.62
N ILE A 304 -0.75 -25.68 20.54
CA ILE A 304 -1.22 -24.45 21.19
C ILE A 304 -1.28 -23.33 20.15
N LEU A 305 -2.29 -22.48 20.27
CA LEU A 305 -2.45 -21.23 19.53
C LEU A 305 -2.16 -20.09 20.52
N ASP A 306 -1.05 -19.35 20.38
CA ASP A 306 -0.70 -18.25 21.30
C ASP A 306 -1.18 -16.89 20.76
N LEU A 307 -2.42 -16.51 21.10
CA LEU A 307 -2.98 -15.19 20.77
C LEU A 307 -2.55 -14.17 21.84
N ASP A 308 -2.04 -13.01 21.42
CA ASP A 308 -1.53 -11.95 22.31
C ASP A 308 -2.23 -10.60 22.14
N SER A 309 -2.72 -10.33 20.94
CA SER A 309 -3.56 -9.19 20.60
C SER A 309 -4.96 -9.33 21.24
N ASP A 310 -5.71 -8.23 21.28
CA ASP A 310 -7.15 -8.29 21.52
C ASP A 310 -7.85 -9.09 20.40
N MET A 311 -9.10 -9.50 20.62
CA MET A 311 -9.89 -10.18 19.59
C MET A 311 -10.93 -9.21 19.02
N TYR A 312 -10.85 -8.93 17.73
CA TYR A 312 -11.70 -7.97 17.06
C TYR A 312 -12.95 -8.66 16.49
N LEU A 313 -14.11 -8.06 16.71
CA LEU A 313 -15.41 -8.50 16.21
C LEU A 313 -15.93 -7.46 15.20
N GLY A 314 -16.37 -7.93 14.03
CA GLY A 314 -17.01 -7.11 12.99
C GLY A 314 -16.06 -6.34 12.05
N GLY A 315 -14.89 -5.91 12.50
CA GLY A 315 -13.98 -5.12 11.67
C GLY A 315 -12.59 -4.97 12.29
N LEU A 316 -11.79 -4.03 11.79
CA LEU A 316 -10.46 -3.70 12.30
C LEU A 316 -10.28 -2.17 12.42
N PRO A 317 -9.50 -1.66 13.40
CA PRO A 317 -9.18 -0.25 13.50
C PRO A 317 -8.32 0.24 12.31
N GLU A 318 -8.79 1.30 11.64
CA GLU A 318 -8.15 1.91 10.45
C GLU A 318 -6.66 2.23 10.62
N SER A 319 -6.22 2.56 11.84
CA SER A 319 -4.84 2.95 12.11
C SER A 319 -3.83 1.81 11.91
N GLY A 320 -4.28 0.55 11.97
CA GLY A 320 -3.44 -0.65 11.83
C GLY A 320 -2.28 -0.76 12.85
N GLN A 321 -2.23 0.10 13.87
CA GLN A 321 -1.06 0.21 14.73
C GLN A 321 -0.94 -0.99 15.67
N GLY A 322 0.13 -1.76 15.50
CA GLY A 322 0.39 -2.99 16.26
C GLY A 322 -0.22 -4.25 15.65
N LEU A 323 -1.18 -4.12 14.72
CA LEU A 323 -1.76 -5.25 14.02
C LEU A 323 -0.76 -5.87 13.02
N ILE A 324 -0.85 -7.19 12.90
CA ILE A 324 -0.13 -8.01 11.91
C ILE A 324 -1.20 -8.77 11.15
N LEU A 325 -1.36 -8.48 9.86
CA LEU A 325 -2.42 -9.06 9.02
C LEU A 325 -1.85 -10.21 8.17
N PRO A 326 -2.25 -11.47 8.41
CA PRO A 326 -1.75 -12.61 7.64
C PRO A 326 -2.24 -12.55 6.18
N PRO A 327 -1.39 -12.84 5.17
CA PRO A 327 -1.77 -12.78 3.75
C PRO A 327 -2.98 -13.65 3.38
N GLU A 328 -3.25 -14.70 4.15
CA GLU A 328 -4.35 -15.64 3.92
C GLU A 328 -5.71 -15.13 4.45
N VAL A 329 -5.74 -14.12 5.33
CA VAL A 329 -6.97 -13.49 5.84
C VAL A 329 -7.38 -12.39 4.85
N TRP A 330 -8.04 -12.80 3.77
CA TRP A 330 -8.25 -11.96 2.59
C TRP A 330 -9.16 -10.77 2.90
N THR A 331 -10.20 -10.92 3.73
CA THR A 331 -11.10 -9.80 4.05
C THR A 331 -10.39 -8.66 4.79
N ALA A 332 -9.41 -8.96 5.65
CA ALA A 332 -8.64 -7.94 6.36
C ALA A 332 -7.82 -7.08 5.39
N LEU A 333 -7.09 -7.71 4.45
CA LEU A 333 -6.25 -7.00 3.48
C LEU A 333 -7.02 -6.34 2.34
N LEU A 334 -8.28 -6.75 2.11
CA LEU A 334 -9.22 -6.13 1.16
C LEU A 334 -10.08 -5.01 1.80
N ASN A 335 -9.91 -4.74 3.10
CA ASN A 335 -10.74 -3.80 3.88
C ASN A 335 -12.25 -4.15 3.87
N TYR A 336 -12.58 -5.45 3.90
CA TYR A 336 -13.94 -5.96 4.02
C TYR A 336 -14.26 -6.35 5.47
N GLY A 337 -14.61 -5.39 6.32
CA GLY A 337 -15.31 -5.68 7.58
C GLY A 337 -16.74 -6.17 7.35
N TYR A 338 -17.31 -6.80 8.37
CA TYR A 338 -18.64 -7.36 8.40
C TYR A 338 -19.71 -6.30 8.72
N VAL A 339 -20.74 -6.23 7.88
CA VAL A 339 -21.97 -5.46 8.12
C VAL A 339 -23.12 -6.44 8.26
N GLY A 340 -23.92 -6.32 9.31
CA GLY A 340 -24.90 -7.32 9.72
C GLY A 340 -25.08 -7.42 11.23
N CYS A 341 -25.95 -8.31 11.69
CA CYS A 341 -26.19 -8.51 13.12
C CYS A 341 -25.27 -9.58 13.73
N ILE A 342 -24.95 -9.46 15.02
CA ILE A 342 -24.34 -10.51 15.85
C ILE A 342 -25.02 -10.54 17.23
N ARG A 343 -25.20 -11.74 17.80
CA ARG A 343 -25.66 -11.94 19.19
C ARG A 343 -25.15 -13.25 19.79
N ASP A 344 -25.55 -13.52 21.03
CA ASP A 344 -25.32 -14.79 21.73
C ASP A 344 -23.85 -15.24 21.65
N LEU A 345 -22.91 -14.31 21.83
CA LEU A 345 -21.47 -14.59 21.77
C LEU A 345 -21.02 -15.27 23.07
N PHE A 346 -20.40 -16.44 22.96
CA PHE A 346 -19.74 -17.16 24.03
C PHE A 346 -18.28 -17.42 23.68
N ILE A 347 -17.39 -17.30 24.67
CA ILE A 347 -15.97 -17.66 24.57
C ILE A 347 -15.67 -18.59 25.75
N ASP A 348 -15.19 -19.81 25.46
CA ASP A 348 -14.94 -20.90 26.42
C ASP A 348 -16.13 -21.11 27.38
N GLY A 349 -17.32 -21.23 26.79
CA GLY A 349 -18.60 -21.38 27.47
C GLY A 349 -19.12 -20.16 28.24
N LYS A 350 -18.40 -19.04 28.29
CA LYS A 350 -18.81 -17.80 28.99
C LYS A 350 -19.42 -16.80 28.04
N SER A 351 -20.64 -16.34 28.34
CA SER A 351 -21.35 -15.31 27.57
C SER A 351 -20.61 -13.97 27.58
N ARG A 352 -20.66 -13.26 26.46
CA ARG A 352 -20.14 -11.89 26.28
C ARG A 352 -21.28 -10.97 25.85
N ASP A 353 -21.54 -9.96 26.66
CA ASP A 353 -22.50 -8.90 26.37
C ASP A 353 -21.89 -7.94 25.34
N VAL A 354 -22.09 -8.25 24.06
CA VAL A 354 -21.57 -7.49 22.92
C VAL A 354 -22.13 -6.07 22.90
N ARG A 355 -23.40 -5.90 23.27
CA ARG A 355 -24.08 -4.60 23.33
C ARG A 355 -23.40 -3.70 24.36
N ARG A 356 -23.21 -4.16 25.60
CA ARG A 356 -22.54 -3.38 26.64
C ARG A 356 -21.07 -3.12 26.35
N LEU A 357 -20.38 -4.02 25.64
CA LEU A 357 -19.02 -3.77 25.16
C LEU A 357 -18.99 -2.61 24.14
N ALA A 358 -19.93 -2.57 23.19
CA ALA A 358 -20.08 -1.45 22.25
C ALA A 358 -20.44 -0.13 22.97
N GLU A 359 -21.37 -0.16 23.93
CA GLU A 359 -21.75 1.01 24.73
C GLU A 359 -20.57 1.56 25.58
N ILE A 360 -19.77 0.68 26.20
CA ILE A 360 -18.57 1.08 26.97
C ILE A 360 -17.47 1.65 26.06
N GLN A 361 -17.29 1.08 24.86
CA GLN A 361 -16.28 1.52 23.90
C GLN A 361 -16.72 2.75 23.08
N SER A 362 -17.99 3.14 23.13
CA SER A 362 -18.61 4.11 22.22
C SER A 362 -18.37 3.76 20.75
N ALA A 363 -18.52 2.47 20.41
CA ALA A 363 -18.13 1.91 19.11
C ALA A 363 -18.91 2.59 17.94
N PRO A 364 -18.22 3.23 16.98
CA PRO A 364 -18.87 3.90 15.87
C PRO A 364 -19.48 2.89 14.90
N GLY A 365 -20.66 3.21 14.34
CA GLY A 365 -21.36 2.34 13.40
C GLY A 365 -21.91 1.04 14.00
N VAL A 366 -22.05 0.95 15.33
CA VAL A 366 -22.69 -0.19 16.01
C VAL A 366 -23.98 0.27 16.69
N SER A 367 -25.12 -0.37 16.36
CA SER A 367 -26.42 -0.09 16.98
C SER A 367 -26.95 -1.28 17.80
N SER A 368 -27.75 -0.97 18.82
CA SER A 368 -28.18 -1.91 19.88
C SER A 368 -29.43 -2.74 19.55
N PHE A 369 -29.75 -2.91 18.27
CA PHE A 369 -30.89 -3.71 17.82
C PHE A 369 -30.60 -4.37 16.46
N CYS A 370 -31.25 -5.51 16.19
CA CYS A 370 -31.20 -6.18 14.89
C CYS A 370 -32.58 -6.28 14.25
N THR A 371 -32.80 -5.48 13.21
CA THR A 371 -33.96 -5.55 12.33
C THR A 371 -33.50 -5.70 10.89
N ARG A 372 -34.13 -6.59 10.11
CA ARG A 372 -33.93 -6.64 8.65
C ARG A 372 -34.96 -5.73 7.99
N GLU A 373 -34.51 -4.66 7.36
CA GLU A 373 -35.38 -3.84 6.53
C GLU A 373 -35.79 -4.60 5.26
N LEU A 374 -37.04 -4.40 4.82
CA LEU A 374 -37.56 -5.03 3.59
C LEU A 374 -37.64 -4.03 2.42
N GLN A 375 -37.39 -2.74 2.67
CA GLN A 375 -37.40 -1.70 1.66
C GLN A 375 -36.01 -1.63 1.00
N LYS A 376 -35.91 -2.08 -0.26
CA LYS A 376 -34.69 -2.01 -1.06
C LYS A 376 -34.19 -0.57 -1.18
N ARG A 377 -33.06 -0.27 -0.53
CA ARG A 377 -32.42 1.04 -0.48
C ARG A 377 -31.97 1.51 -1.86
N CYS A 378 -31.56 0.61 -2.76
CA CYS A 378 -31.22 0.99 -4.14
C CYS A 378 -32.39 1.51 -4.99
N SER A 379 -33.64 1.36 -4.53
CA SER A 379 -34.82 1.85 -5.27
C SER A 379 -34.89 3.37 -5.40
N SER A 380 -34.16 4.11 -4.57
CA SER A 380 -34.06 5.58 -4.65
C SER A 380 -33.02 6.07 -5.67
N ALA A 381 -32.30 5.17 -6.35
CA ALA A 381 -31.16 5.46 -7.21
C ALA A 381 -30.12 6.41 -6.55
N PRO A 382 -29.56 6.06 -5.37
CA PRO A 382 -28.73 6.96 -4.56
C PRO A 382 -27.33 7.21 -5.16
N CYS A 383 -26.87 6.35 -6.08
CA CYS A 383 -25.56 6.47 -6.72
C CYS A 383 -25.63 7.43 -7.91
N ALA A 384 -24.89 8.53 -7.81
CA ALA A 384 -24.73 9.52 -8.88
C ALA A 384 -23.83 9.01 -10.02
N ASN A 385 -23.74 9.80 -11.09
CA ASN A 385 -22.72 9.69 -12.15
C ASN A 385 -22.57 8.30 -12.80
N GLY A 386 -23.63 7.48 -12.79
CA GLY A 386 -23.64 6.13 -13.37
C GLY A 386 -23.09 5.02 -12.48
N GLY A 387 -22.83 5.29 -11.20
CA GLY A 387 -22.38 4.28 -10.23
C GLY A 387 -23.40 3.15 -10.05
N GLN A 388 -22.92 1.90 -9.94
CA GLN A 388 -23.80 0.74 -9.83
C GLN A 388 -24.23 0.53 -8.38
N CYS A 389 -25.52 0.72 -8.09
CA CYS A 389 -26.07 0.47 -6.77
C CYS A 389 -26.22 -1.03 -6.48
N LYS A 390 -25.64 -1.48 -5.36
CA LYS A 390 -25.78 -2.84 -4.81
C LYS A 390 -26.49 -2.76 -3.47
N GLU A 391 -27.38 -3.71 -3.22
CA GLU A 391 -28.15 -3.81 -1.97
C GLU A 391 -27.31 -4.52 -0.90
N GLY A 392 -27.11 -3.89 0.26
CA GLY A 392 -26.33 -4.42 1.39
C GLY A 392 -27.22 -4.90 2.55
N TRP A 393 -26.71 -4.83 3.78
CA TRP A 393 -27.52 -5.03 4.99
C TRP A 393 -28.04 -3.69 5.52
N ASN A 394 -29.34 -3.43 5.38
CA ASN A 394 -30.02 -2.15 5.70
C ASN A 394 -29.44 -0.88 5.02
N ARG A 395 -28.40 -1.03 4.18
CA ARG A 395 -27.70 0.02 3.43
C ARG A 395 -27.67 -0.27 1.93
N TYR A 396 -27.34 0.74 1.14
CA TYR A 396 -26.90 0.57 -0.24
C TYR A 396 -25.37 0.72 -0.32
N ILE A 397 -24.77 0.18 -1.38
CA ILE A 397 -23.34 0.27 -1.67
C ILE A 397 -23.19 0.71 -3.13
N CYS A 398 -22.52 1.84 -3.37
CA CYS A 398 -22.28 2.35 -4.72
C CYS A 398 -20.93 1.87 -5.26
N ASP A 399 -20.96 1.02 -6.29
CA ASP A 399 -19.75 0.68 -7.05
C ASP A 399 -19.48 1.79 -8.08
N CYS A 400 -18.62 2.74 -7.69
CA CYS A 400 -18.20 3.86 -8.53
C CYS A 400 -17.08 3.49 -9.53
N THR A 401 -16.57 2.25 -9.52
CA THR A 401 -15.46 1.88 -10.41
C THR A 401 -15.86 2.04 -11.88
N GLY A 402 -14.98 2.68 -12.66
CA GLY A 402 -15.24 3.01 -14.07
C GLY A 402 -16.09 4.27 -14.34
N THR A 403 -16.68 4.91 -13.33
CA THR A 403 -17.45 6.17 -13.53
C THR A 403 -16.55 7.40 -13.74
N GLY A 404 -15.39 7.43 -13.08
CA GLY A 404 -14.57 8.64 -12.92
C GLY A 404 -14.91 9.46 -11.67
N PHE A 405 -15.71 8.90 -10.76
CA PHE A 405 -16.10 9.47 -9.47
C PHE A 405 -15.81 8.49 -8.33
N LEU A 406 -15.80 9.03 -7.10
CA LEU A 406 -15.64 8.33 -5.83
C LEU A 406 -16.55 8.98 -4.76
N GLY A 407 -16.47 8.51 -3.51
CA GLY A 407 -17.38 8.91 -2.44
C GLY A 407 -18.53 7.92 -2.26
N GLY A 408 -19.30 8.06 -1.17
CA GLY A 408 -20.31 7.06 -0.78
C GLY A 408 -21.46 6.91 -1.79
N ASN A 409 -21.72 7.97 -2.57
CA ASN A 409 -22.75 8.06 -3.59
C ASN A 409 -22.16 8.34 -4.98
N CYS A 410 -20.85 8.16 -5.20
CA CYS A 410 -20.13 8.56 -6.43
C CYS A 410 -20.25 10.07 -6.76
N GLU A 411 -20.25 10.91 -5.72
CA GLU A 411 -20.47 12.36 -5.78
C GLU A 411 -19.20 13.20 -5.98
N ILE A 412 -18.02 12.63 -5.71
CA ILE A 412 -16.72 13.32 -5.76
C ILE A 412 -16.01 12.99 -7.08
N GLU A 413 -15.57 13.99 -7.85
CA GLU A 413 -14.81 13.76 -9.09
C GLU A 413 -13.42 13.16 -8.78
N ALA A 414 -13.12 11.99 -9.36
CA ALA A 414 -11.87 11.28 -9.10
C ALA A 414 -10.69 11.90 -9.85
N THR A 415 -9.53 11.93 -9.21
CA THR A 415 -8.36 12.66 -9.71
C THR A 415 -7.77 12.07 -10.98
N VAL A 416 -7.57 12.95 -11.97
CA VAL A 416 -6.84 12.66 -13.21
C VAL A 416 -5.36 13.01 -13.05
N LEU A 417 -4.46 12.09 -13.41
CA LEU A 417 -3.02 12.33 -13.51
C LEU A 417 -2.54 12.16 -14.96
N SER A 418 -1.74 13.10 -15.44
CA SER A 418 -1.18 13.11 -16.81
C SER A 418 0.27 12.65 -16.85
N TYR A 419 0.61 11.87 -17.87
CA TYR A 419 1.93 11.30 -18.11
C TYR A 419 2.38 11.56 -19.56
N ASP A 420 3.63 11.97 -19.76
CA ASP A 420 4.24 12.25 -21.07
C ASP A 420 5.34 11.25 -21.47
N GLY A 421 5.40 10.08 -20.82
CA GLY A 421 6.47 9.09 -21.03
C GLY A 421 7.77 9.38 -20.28
N SER A 422 7.94 10.59 -19.71
CA SER A 422 9.02 10.94 -18.76
C SER A 422 8.53 11.02 -17.30
N MET A 423 7.23 10.79 -17.09
CA MET A 423 6.52 11.01 -15.82
C MET A 423 6.13 9.72 -15.11
N TYR A 424 6.20 9.75 -13.78
CA TYR A 424 5.77 8.68 -12.88
C TYR A 424 5.02 9.20 -11.66
N LEU A 425 4.27 8.30 -11.02
CA LEU A 425 3.87 8.36 -9.62
C LEU A 425 4.19 7.02 -8.97
N LYS A 426 4.84 7.08 -7.82
CA LYS A 426 5.26 5.96 -6.97
C LYS A 426 4.73 6.17 -5.55
N VAL A 427 3.88 5.28 -5.08
CA VAL A 427 3.49 5.20 -3.67
C VAL A 427 4.43 4.21 -3.01
N ILE A 428 5.11 4.61 -1.93
CA ILE A 428 6.02 3.74 -1.17
C ILE A 428 5.30 3.25 0.07
N MET A 429 5.09 1.94 0.20
CA MET A 429 4.31 1.41 1.30
C MET A 429 5.06 1.58 2.64
N PRO A 430 4.43 2.10 3.72
CA PRO A 430 5.09 2.31 5.02
C PRO A 430 5.64 1.04 5.68
N ARG A 431 5.16 -0.12 5.24
CA ARG A 431 5.65 -1.47 5.53
C ARG A 431 5.59 -2.28 4.24
N THR A 432 6.43 -3.30 4.11
CA THR A 432 6.29 -4.31 3.06
C THR A 432 4.90 -4.96 3.17
N LEU A 433 4.21 -5.12 2.04
CA LEU A 433 2.91 -5.78 1.99
C LEU A 433 3.05 -7.16 1.36
N HIS A 434 2.37 -8.13 1.96
CA HIS A 434 2.25 -9.50 1.48
C HIS A 434 0.77 -9.83 1.33
N THR A 435 0.32 -10.17 0.11
CA THR A 435 -1.11 -10.33 -0.21
C THR A 435 -1.38 -11.60 -1.01
N GLU A 436 -2.51 -12.25 -0.76
CA GLU A 436 -3.02 -13.33 -1.62
C GLU A 436 -4.25 -12.95 -2.43
N ALA A 437 -4.86 -11.82 -2.10
CA ALA A 437 -6.06 -11.31 -2.74
C ALA A 437 -5.96 -9.79 -2.89
N GLU A 438 -6.25 -9.31 -4.08
CA GLU A 438 -6.28 -7.87 -4.39
C GLU A 438 -7.51 -7.55 -5.24
N ASP A 439 -8.05 -6.36 -5.02
CA ASP A 439 -9.05 -5.72 -5.88
C ASP A 439 -8.46 -4.42 -6.42
N VAL A 440 -8.12 -4.41 -7.71
CA VAL A 440 -7.53 -3.25 -8.41
C VAL A 440 -8.57 -2.67 -9.36
N ALA A 441 -8.71 -1.34 -9.39
CA ALA A 441 -9.42 -0.66 -10.47
C ALA A 441 -8.71 0.63 -10.85
N LEU A 442 -8.78 0.99 -12.13
CA LEU A 442 -8.31 2.27 -12.66
C LEU A 442 -9.05 2.60 -13.96
N ARG A 443 -9.03 3.87 -14.37
CA ARG A 443 -9.39 4.28 -15.74
C ARG A 443 -8.16 4.83 -16.44
N PHE A 444 -8.10 4.66 -17.76
CA PHE A 444 -7.02 5.21 -18.58
C PHE A 444 -7.55 5.78 -19.90
N MET A 445 -6.77 6.70 -20.49
CA MET A 445 -6.97 7.24 -21.83
C MET A 445 -5.60 7.40 -22.50
N SER A 446 -5.44 6.87 -23.72
CA SER A 446 -4.20 6.99 -24.50
C SER A 446 -4.42 6.84 -26.01
N GLN A 447 -3.46 7.33 -26.80
CA GLN A 447 -3.33 7.05 -28.24
C GLN A 447 -2.32 5.92 -28.55
N ARG A 448 -1.50 5.54 -27.56
CA ARG A 448 -0.47 4.51 -27.72
C ARG A 448 -1.03 3.11 -27.55
N ALA A 449 -0.57 2.19 -28.39
CA ALA A 449 -0.88 0.76 -28.26
C ALA A 449 -0.11 0.06 -27.11
N TYR A 450 0.81 0.78 -26.45
CA TYR A 450 1.73 0.27 -25.43
C TYR A 450 1.93 1.28 -24.29
N GLY A 451 2.10 0.81 -23.06
CA GLY A 451 2.34 1.67 -21.89
C GLY A 451 2.02 1.03 -20.54
N LEU A 452 2.82 1.29 -19.51
CA LEU A 452 2.56 0.85 -18.13
C LEU A 452 1.41 1.63 -17.48
N LEU A 453 0.30 0.96 -17.18
CA LEU A 453 -0.81 1.55 -16.43
C LEU A 453 -0.50 1.54 -14.93
N MET A 454 -0.16 0.38 -14.37
CA MET A 454 0.13 0.20 -12.94
C MET A 454 1.00 -1.05 -12.72
N ALA A 455 1.91 -1.02 -11.75
CA ALA A 455 2.65 -2.18 -11.24
C ALA A 455 2.73 -2.13 -9.71
N THR A 456 2.64 -3.27 -9.05
CA THR A 456 3.29 -3.45 -7.75
C THR A 456 4.74 -3.88 -7.96
N THR A 457 5.67 -3.41 -7.13
CA THR A 457 7.10 -3.74 -7.22
C THR A 457 7.70 -4.04 -5.84
N SER A 458 8.53 -5.08 -5.72
CA SER A 458 9.36 -5.33 -4.53
C SER A 458 10.78 -4.77 -4.68
N LYS A 459 11.41 -4.46 -3.53
CA LYS A 459 12.84 -4.12 -3.39
C LYS A 459 13.73 -5.36 -3.16
N GLU A 460 13.13 -6.53 -2.95
CA GLU A 460 13.80 -7.79 -2.59
C GLU A 460 13.54 -8.95 -3.58
N SER A 461 12.44 -8.89 -4.35
CA SER A 461 12.06 -9.93 -5.32
C SER A 461 11.67 -9.37 -6.71
N ALA A 462 11.42 -10.29 -7.66
CA ALA A 462 10.89 -9.98 -8.99
C ALA A 462 9.35 -9.98 -9.04
N ASP A 463 8.69 -10.00 -7.87
CA ASP A 463 7.25 -10.24 -7.80
C ASP A 463 6.47 -8.96 -8.14
N THR A 464 5.39 -9.15 -8.89
CA THR A 464 4.61 -8.03 -9.43
C THR A 464 3.22 -8.48 -9.87
N LEU A 465 2.21 -7.67 -9.54
CA LEU A 465 0.94 -7.59 -10.26
C LEU A 465 1.02 -6.34 -11.13
N ARG A 466 0.91 -6.52 -12.46
CA ARG A 466 1.15 -5.46 -13.43
C ARG A 466 0.05 -5.38 -14.48
N LEU A 467 -0.39 -4.15 -14.76
CA LEU A 467 -1.30 -3.77 -15.83
C LEU A 467 -0.55 -2.93 -16.87
N GLU A 468 -0.51 -3.41 -18.10
CA GLU A 468 0.13 -2.75 -19.23
C GLU A 468 -0.76 -2.78 -20.48
N LEU A 469 -0.62 -1.79 -21.36
CA LEU A 469 -1.11 -1.86 -22.73
C LEU A 469 -0.11 -2.66 -23.57
N ASP A 470 -0.64 -3.63 -24.34
CA ASP A 470 0.14 -4.52 -25.22
C ASP A 470 -0.66 -4.80 -26.51
N GLY A 471 -0.29 -4.12 -27.59
CA GLY A 471 -0.95 -4.20 -28.90
C GLY A 471 -2.37 -3.59 -28.90
N GLY A 472 -2.61 -2.54 -28.12
CA GLY A 472 -3.93 -1.92 -27.97
C GLY A 472 -4.95 -2.77 -27.20
N ARG A 473 -4.46 -3.66 -26.33
CA ARG A 473 -5.23 -4.48 -25.37
C ARG A 473 -4.67 -4.25 -23.97
N VAL A 474 -5.47 -4.41 -22.93
CA VAL A 474 -4.95 -4.44 -21.55
C VAL A 474 -4.46 -5.84 -21.24
N LYS A 475 -3.29 -5.90 -20.62
CA LYS A 475 -2.60 -7.09 -20.19
C LYS A 475 -2.40 -7.06 -18.69
N LEU A 476 -2.95 -8.04 -18.00
CA LEU A 476 -2.59 -8.37 -16.62
C LEU A 476 -1.44 -9.37 -16.67
N THR A 477 -0.37 -9.09 -15.91
CA THR A 477 0.72 -10.03 -15.63
C THR A 477 0.86 -10.19 -14.12
N VAL A 478 0.85 -11.42 -13.63
CA VAL A 478 1.16 -11.76 -12.24
C VAL A 478 2.38 -12.69 -12.24
N ASN A 479 3.48 -12.24 -11.65
CA ASN A 479 4.71 -13.03 -11.50
C ASN A 479 5.04 -13.18 -10.02
N LEU A 480 5.18 -14.42 -9.56
CA LEU A 480 5.47 -14.79 -8.16
C LEU A 480 6.66 -15.78 -8.13
N GLY A 481 7.83 -15.31 -8.57
CA GLY A 481 9.08 -16.06 -8.71
C GLY A 481 9.11 -17.26 -9.68
N LYS A 482 7.97 -17.88 -10.02
CA LYS A 482 7.85 -19.11 -10.83
C LYS A 482 7.59 -18.87 -12.33
N GLY A 483 7.49 -17.60 -12.75
CA GLY A 483 7.16 -17.20 -14.11
C GLY A 483 5.88 -16.35 -14.19
N PRO A 484 5.69 -15.58 -15.27
CA PRO A 484 4.54 -14.70 -15.43
C PRO A 484 3.29 -15.42 -15.92
N GLU A 485 2.23 -15.40 -15.11
CA GLU A 485 0.86 -15.72 -15.51
C GLU A 485 0.23 -14.48 -16.18
N ILE A 486 -0.45 -14.66 -17.32
CA ILE A 486 -0.86 -13.54 -18.20
C ILE A 486 -2.33 -13.68 -18.62
N LEU A 487 -3.11 -12.59 -18.47
CA LEU A 487 -4.45 -12.43 -19.05
C LEU A 487 -4.52 -11.19 -19.94
N MET A 488 -5.34 -11.26 -21.00
CA MET A 488 -5.49 -10.21 -22.03
C MET A 488 -6.97 -9.88 -22.23
N ALA A 489 -7.34 -8.60 -22.21
CA ALA A 489 -8.73 -8.15 -22.40
C ALA A 489 -8.86 -6.86 -23.24
N GLY A 490 -10.04 -6.68 -23.85
CA GLY A 490 -10.35 -5.60 -24.79
C GLY A 490 -9.58 -5.67 -26.11
N GLN A 491 -9.86 -4.71 -27.01
CA GLN A 491 -9.17 -4.52 -28.30
C GLN A 491 -9.24 -3.06 -28.75
N LYS A 492 -8.19 -2.56 -29.43
CA LYS A 492 -8.09 -1.20 -30.00
C LYS A 492 -8.29 -0.06 -28.99
N LEU A 493 -7.92 -0.30 -27.73
CA LEU A 493 -8.10 0.58 -26.57
C LEU A 493 -7.15 1.81 -26.56
N ASN A 494 -6.73 2.24 -27.74
CA ASN A 494 -5.79 3.34 -27.97
C ASN A 494 -6.40 4.39 -28.92
N ASP A 495 -7.72 4.54 -28.84
CA ASP A 495 -8.54 5.45 -29.65
C ASP A 495 -8.54 6.90 -29.14
N ASN A 496 -8.13 7.10 -27.88
CA ASN A 496 -8.19 8.32 -27.06
C ASN A 496 -9.52 8.54 -26.29
N GLU A 497 -10.28 7.49 -25.98
CA GLU A 497 -11.40 7.55 -25.04
C GLU A 497 -11.03 7.04 -23.63
N TRP A 498 -11.95 7.15 -22.67
CA TRP A 498 -11.77 6.64 -21.31
C TRP A 498 -12.19 5.16 -21.21
N HIS A 499 -11.23 4.27 -21.02
CA HIS A 499 -11.45 2.85 -20.70
C HIS A 499 -11.32 2.59 -19.20
N SER A 500 -12.08 1.62 -18.70
CA SER A 500 -12.13 1.22 -17.30
C SER A 500 -11.58 -0.19 -17.12
N VAL A 501 -10.63 -0.37 -16.21
CA VAL A 501 -9.98 -1.66 -15.92
C VAL A 501 -10.28 -2.07 -14.48
N LYS A 502 -10.64 -3.35 -14.28
CA LYS A 502 -10.85 -3.95 -12.96
C LYS A 502 -10.17 -5.32 -12.91
N VAL A 503 -9.40 -5.57 -11.86
CA VAL A 503 -8.74 -6.85 -11.57
C VAL A 503 -9.24 -7.34 -10.23
N VAL A 504 -9.62 -8.62 -10.17
CA VAL A 504 -9.95 -9.33 -8.94
C VAL A 504 -9.03 -10.55 -8.89
N ARG A 505 -8.14 -10.62 -7.89
CA ARG A 505 -7.34 -11.82 -7.59
C ARG A 505 -7.79 -12.44 -6.29
N ARG A 506 -7.93 -13.77 -6.27
CA ARG A 506 -8.27 -14.58 -5.08
C ARG A 506 -7.41 -15.83 -5.06
N GLY A 507 -6.25 -15.75 -4.42
CA GLY A 507 -5.21 -16.78 -4.44
C GLY A 507 -4.74 -17.05 -5.87
N ARG A 508 -5.07 -18.22 -6.41
CA ARG A 508 -4.77 -18.63 -7.79
C ARG A 508 -5.76 -18.11 -8.84
N ASN A 509 -6.93 -17.65 -8.45
CA ASN A 509 -7.97 -17.23 -9.40
C ASN A 509 -7.72 -15.77 -9.81
N LEU A 510 -7.74 -15.52 -11.11
CA LEU A 510 -7.54 -14.21 -11.74
C LEU A 510 -8.76 -13.85 -12.59
N GLN A 511 -9.29 -12.64 -12.40
CA GLN A 511 -10.32 -12.07 -13.27
C GLN A 511 -9.88 -10.68 -13.70
N LEU A 512 -9.85 -10.43 -15.02
CA LEU A 512 -9.55 -9.14 -15.65
C LEU A 512 -10.78 -8.68 -16.41
N SER A 513 -11.34 -7.53 -16.04
CA SER A 513 -12.42 -6.86 -16.77
C SER A 513 -11.92 -5.55 -17.38
N VAL A 514 -12.30 -5.32 -18.64
CA VAL A 514 -12.05 -4.07 -19.38
C VAL A 514 -13.36 -3.63 -19.98
N ASP A 515 -13.87 -2.48 -19.54
CA ASP A 515 -15.21 -1.97 -19.81
C ASP A 515 -16.28 -3.06 -19.56
N ASN A 516 -16.88 -3.61 -20.63
CA ASN A 516 -17.91 -4.66 -20.57
C ASN A 516 -17.37 -6.07 -20.89
N VAL A 517 -16.06 -6.27 -20.97
CA VAL A 517 -15.41 -7.54 -21.35
C VAL A 517 -14.62 -8.11 -20.19
N THR A 518 -15.09 -9.22 -19.63
CA THR A 518 -14.42 -9.97 -18.55
C THR A 518 -13.74 -11.23 -19.08
N VAL A 519 -12.53 -11.50 -18.60
CA VAL A 519 -11.73 -12.70 -18.89
C VAL A 519 -11.24 -13.29 -17.56
N GLU A 520 -11.34 -14.59 -17.41
CA GLU A 520 -10.93 -15.33 -16.20
C GLU A 520 -9.78 -16.30 -16.51
N GLY A 521 -8.99 -16.60 -15.49
CA GLY A 521 -7.89 -17.55 -15.55
C GLY A 521 -7.47 -18.04 -14.17
N GLN A 522 -6.57 -19.02 -14.15
CA GLN A 522 -6.07 -19.64 -12.93
C GLN A 522 -4.56 -19.85 -13.02
N MET A 523 -3.82 -19.41 -12.00
CA MET A 523 -2.37 -19.61 -11.92
C MET A 523 -2.02 -21.09 -11.77
N THR A 524 -1.00 -21.54 -12.50
CA THR A 524 -0.53 -22.92 -12.56
C THR A 524 0.27 -23.35 -11.33
N GLY A 525 0.97 -22.42 -10.68
CA GLY A 525 1.77 -22.68 -9.48
C GLY A 525 0.98 -22.57 -8.17
N ASP A 526 1.35 -23.37 -7.16
CA ASP A 526 0.77 -23.31 -5.81
C ASP A 526 1.24 -22.11 -4.96
N HIS A 527 2.03 -21.18 -5.51
CA HIS A 527 2.45 -19.99 -4.78
C HIS A 527 1.47 -18.84 -5.07
N THR A 528 0.92 -18.28 -4.01
CA THR A 528 -0.21 -17.33 -4.04
C THR A 528 0.11 -15.98 -3.41
N ARG A 529 1.23 -15.86 -2.68
CA ARG A 529 1.61 -14.64 -1.96
C ARG A 529 2.38 -13.69 -2.89
N LEU A 530 1.88 -12.48 -3.03
CA LEU A 530 2.51 -11.35 -3.73
C LEU A 530 3.16 -10.46 -2.68
N GLU A 531 4.47 -10.25 -2.79
CA GLU A 531 5.18 -9.21 -2.03
C GLU A 531 5.26 -7.92 -2.84
N PHE A 532 5.05 -6.77 -2.19
CA PHE A 532 5.43 -5.48 -2.77
C PHE A 532 5.81 -4.42 -1.72
N HIS A 533 6.63 -3.49 -2.19
CA HIS A 533 7.15 -2.35 -1.44
C HIS A 533 6.66 -1.02 -2.02
N ASN A 534 6.27 -0.98 -3.29
CA ASN A 534 5.79 0.22 -3.97
C ASN A 534 4.63 -0.10 -4.93
N ILE A 535 3.78 0.89 -5.18
CA ILE A 535 2.78 0.90 -6.26
C ILE A 535 3.22 1.98 -7.25
N GLU A 536 3.47 1.61 -8.51
CA GLU A 536 4.11 2.47 -9.51
C GLU A 536 3.25 2.61 -10.77
N THR A 537 3.22 3.82 -11.33
CA THR A 537 2.45 4.19 -12.52
C THR A 537 3.27 5.11 -13.43
N GLY A 538 3.01 5.09 -14.74
CA GLY A 538 3.76 5.91 -15.70
C GLY A 538 5.12 5.31 -16.06
N ILE A 539 6.02 5.18 -15.08
CA ILE A 539 7.31 4.51 -15.20
C ILE A 539 7.49 3.59 -13.98
N MET A 540 7.82 2.32 -14.22
CA MET A 540 8.30 1.42 -13.18
C MET A 540 9.73 1.84 -12.82
N THR A 541 9.96 2.36 -11.62
CA THR A 541 11.27 2.87 -11.19
C THR A 541 12.11 1.82 -10.47
N GLU A 542 11.50 0.96 -9.64
CA GLU A 542 12.21 -0.21 -9.11
C GLU A 542 12.23 -1.32 -10.17
N ARG A 543 13.43 -1.85 -10.43
CA ARG A 543 13.74 -2.74 -11.57
C ARG A 543 14.75 -3.83 -11.20
N ARG A 544 15.29 -3.85 -9.98
CA ARG A 544 16.48 -4.63 -9.60
C ARG A 544 16.44 -6.12 -9.98
N PHE A 545 15.25 -6.72 -9.95
CA PHE A 545 15.03 -8.13 -10.26
C PHE A 545 14.13 -8.38 -11.49
N ILE A 546 13.65 -7.32 -12.16
CA ILE A 546 12.70 -7.44 -13.26
C ILE A 546 13.43 -7.28 -14.59
N SER A 547 13.58 -8.38 -15.33
CA SER A 547 14.32 -8.45 -16.60
C SER A 547 13.60 -7.85 -17.81
N VAL A 548 12.26 -7.78 -17.78
CA VAL A 548 11.43 -7.24 -18.87
C VAL A 548 10.59 -6.09 -18.32
N VAL A 549 10.87 -4.88 -18.79
CA VAL A 549 10.21 -3.65 -18.37
C VAL A 549 9.28 -3.16 -19.50
N PRO A 550 7.98 -2.89 -19.24
CA PRO A 550 7.10 -2.30 -20.24
C PRO A 550 7.50 -0.86 -20.58
N SER A 551 7.07 -0.39 -21.74
CA SER A 551 7.29 1.01 -22.12
C SER A 551 6.60 1.98 -21.16
N ASN A 552 7.22 3.12 -20.90
CA ASN A 552 6.63 4.21 -20.11
C ASN A 552 5.29 4.65 -20.72
N PHE A 553 4.32 5.08 -19.91
CA PHE A 553 2.99 5.46 -20.39
C PHE A 553 2.90 6.94 -20.83
N ILE A 554 2.13 7.17 -21.91
CA ILE A 554 1.74 8.50 -22.39
C ILE A 554 0.22 8.54 -22.41
N GLY A 555 -0.39 9.49 -21.71
CA GLY A 555 -1.84 9.59 -21.58
C GLY A 555 -2.28 10.06 -20.19
N HIS A 556 -3.49 9.67 -19.82
CA HIS A 556 -4.10 9.99 -18.53
C HIS A 556 -4.51 8.73 -17.79
N LEU A 557 -4.34 8.73 -16.46
CA LEU A 557 -4.97 7.77 -15.55
C LEU A 557 -5.94 8.51 -14.62
N GLN A 558 -7.01 7.83 -14.18
CA GLN A 558 -7.98 8.37 -13.22
C GLN A 558 -8.43 7.27 -12.25
N GLY A 559 -8.63 7.63 -10.98
CA GLY A 559 -9.26 6.77 -9.98
C GLY A 559 -8.58 5.42 -9.78
N LEU A 560 -7.24 5.39 -9.62
CA LEU A 560 -6.53 4.17 -9.21
C LEU A 560 -6.92 3.82 -7.77
N THR A 561 -7.66 2.73 -7.61
CA THR A 561 -7.96 2.10 -6.32
C THR A 561 -7.27 0.74 -6.22
N LEU A 562 -6.61 0.46 -5.11
CA LEU A 562 -6.14 -0.89 -4.74
C LEU A 562 -6.68 -1.21 -3.35
N ASN A 563 -7.39 -2.32 -3.21
CA ASN A 563 -8.01 -2.81 -1.96
C ASN A 563 -8.84 -1.71 -1.26
N GLY A 564 -9.62 -0.97 -2.05
CA GLY A 564 -10.46 0.15 -1.60
C GLY A 564 -9.74 1.52 -1.53
N VAL A 565 -8.41 1.57 -1.47
CA VAL A 565 -7.65 2.82 -1.21
C VAL A 565 -7.46 3.64 -2.50
N PRO A 566 -7.98 4.90 -2.59
CA PRO A 566 -7.92 5.73 -3.79
C PRO A 566 -6.61 6.55 -3.86
N TYR A 567 -5.53 5.90 -4.31
CA TYR A 567 -4.17 6.45 -4.20
C TYR A 567 -3.94 7.77 -4.96
N LEU A 568 -4.54 7.99 -6.14
CA LEU A 568 -4.33 9.27 -6.87
C LEU A 568 -4.87 10.48 -6.10
N ASP A 569 -5.99 10.28 -5.42
CA ASP A 569 -6.70 11.31 -4.67
C ASP A 569 -6.03 11.57 -3.33
N GLN A 570 -5.63 10.53 -2.59
CA GLN A 570 -4.86 10.68 -1.35
C GLN A 570 -3.50 11.37 -1.58
N CYS A 571 -2.77 11.01 -2.65
CA CYS A 571 -1.51 11.68 -3.02
C CYS A 571 -1.70 13.16 -3.44
N LYS A 572 -2.88 13.54 -3.94
CA LYS A 572 -3.20 14.93 -4.35
C LYS A 572 -3.60 15.79 -3.16
N ASN A 573 -4.41 15.24 -2.26
CA ASN A 573 -4.92 15.94 -1.08
C ASN A 573 -3.84 16.14 -0.02
N GLY A 574 -2.84 15.24 0.02
CA GLY A 574 -1.85 15.17 1.08
C GLY A 574 -2.25 14.25 2.25
N ASP A 575 -3.30 13.44 2.06
CA ASP A 575 -3.81 12.48 3.05
C ASP A 575 -2.73 11.42 3.41
N ILE A 576 -1.80 11.17 2.49
CA ILE A 576 -0.64 10.30 2.67
C ILE A 576 0.65 11.01 2.24
N SER A 577 1.69 10.91 3.06
CA SER A 577 2.99 11.60 2.85
C SER A 577 4.00 10.81 2.02
N TYR A 578 3.67 9.57 1.65
CA TYR A 578 4.59 8.60 1.05
C TYR A 578 4.39 8.41 -0.48
N CYS A 579 4.04 9.49 -1.17
CA CYS A 579 3.95 9.55 -2.63
C CYS A 579 5.11 10.36 -3.24
N GLU A 580 5.84 9.75 -4.17
CA GLU A 580 6.82 10.42 -5.02
C GLU A 580 6.26 10.54 -6.44
N LEU A 581 6.19 11.77 -7.00
CA LEU A 581 5.76 11.95 -8.39
C LEU A 581 6.42 13.15 -9.07
N ASN A 582 6.61 13.04 -10.39
CA ASN A 582 6.84 14.15 -11.31
C ASN A 582 5.72 14.27 -12.38
N ALA A 583 4.75 13.35 -12.38
CA ALA A 583 3.51 13.43 -13.15
C ALA A 583 2.64 14.63 -12.72
N ARG A 584 1.66 15.02 -13.55
CA ARG A 584 0.94 16.29 -13.38
C ARG A 584 -0.57 16.13 -13.23
N PHE A 585 -1.14 16.63 -12.13
CA PHE A 585 -2.58 16.61 -11.84
C PHE A 585 -3.41 17.43 -12.84
N GLY A 586 -4.59 16.91 -13.18
CA GLY A 586 -5.50 17.46 -14.19
C GLY A 586 -5.15 17.01 -15.61
N MET A 587 -6.17 16.97 -16.47
CA MET A 587 -6.07 16.63 -17.89
C MET A 587 -5.34 17.74 -18.69
N ARG A 588 -4.65 17.38 -19.78
CA ARG A 588 -3.95 18.32 -20.68
C ARG A 588 -3.72 17.72 -22.05
N HIS A 589 -3.57 18.53 -23.09
CA HIS A 589 -2.99 18.04 -24.33
C HIS A 589 -1.51 17.67 -24.09
N ILE A 590 -1.13 16.44 -24.41
CA ILE A 590 0.24 15.94 -24.22
C ILE A 590 1.02 16.09 -25.53
N ILE A 591 2.20 16.70 -25.41
CA ILE A 591 3.25 16.75 -26.43
C ILE A 591 4.51 16.23 -25.74
N ALA A 592 4.81 14.94 -25.90
CA ALA A 592 5.95 14.30 -25.27
C ALA A 592 7.24 14.53 -26.08
N ASP A 593 8.34 14.82 -25.38
CA ASP A 593 9.68 15.09 -25.92
C ASP A 593 9.73 15.70 -27.34
N PRO A 594 9.30 16.97 -27.51
CA PRO A 594 9.32 17.62 -28.81
C PRO A 594 10.76 17.90 -29.28
N VAL A 595 11.03 17.63 -30.56
CA VAL A 595 12.34 17.81 -31.22
C VAL A 595 12.16 18.50 -32.58
N THR A 596 12.94 19.55 -32.83
CA THR A 596 12.91 20.38 -34.04
C THR A 596 13.99 20.00 -35.04
N PHE A 597 13.60 19.76 -36.28
CA PHE A 597 14.47 19.61 -37.46
C PHE A 597 14.47 20.96 -38.21
N ARG A 598 15.54 21.76 -38.04
CA ARG A 598 15.58 23.15 -38.55
C ARG A 598 15.62 23.24 -40.07
N ASN A 599 16.33 22.33 -40.73
CA ASN A 599 16.62 22.36 -42.16
C ASN A 599 16.28 21.00 -42.80
N LYS A 600 15.74 20.98 -44.03
CA LYS A 600 15.38 19.74 -44.76
C LYS A 600 16.52 18.74 -45.04
N GLY A 601 17.77 19.12 -44.79
CA GLY A 601 18.93 18.23 -44.83
C GLY A 601 19.28 17.59 -43.47
N SER A 602 18.46 17.81 -42.44
CA SER A 602 18.70 17.32 -41.08
C SER A 602 17.92 16.04 -40.84
N TYR A 603 18.57 15.02 -40.28
CA TYR A 603 17.94 13.74 -39.97
C TYR A 603 18.65 13.03 -38.83
N LEU A 604 17.98 12.00 -38.31
CA LEU A 604 18.48 11.09 -37.28
C LEU A 604 18.43 9.66 -37.83
N ALA A 605 19.43 8.86 -37.50
CA ALA A 605 19.43 7.41 -37.72
C ALA A 605 19.27 6.71 -36.37
N LEU A 606 18.29 5.80 -36.28
CA LEU A 606 17.97 4.98 -35.11
C LEU A 606 18.16 3.49 -35.44
N ALA A 607 18.13 2.65 -34.41
CA ALA A 607 18.11 1.19 -34.57
C ALA A 607 16.86 0.73 -35.37
N THR A 608 17.02 -0.35 -36.14
CA THR A 608 16.00 -0.92 -37.04
C THR A 608 14.65 -1.11 -36.37
N LEU A 609 13.58 -0.63 -37.02
CA LEU A 609 12.21 -0.76 -36.51
C LEU A 609 11.78 -2.24 -36.40
N GLN A 610 11.33 -2.64 -35.22
CA GLN A 610 10.86 -4.00 -34.95
C GLN A 610 9.37 -4.14 -35.32
N ALA A 611 9.06 -4.46 -36.58
CA ALA A 611 7.69 -4.45 -37.13
C ALA A 611 7.22 -5.79 -37.76
N TYR A 612 7.88 -6.90 -37.41
CA TYR A 612 7.80 -8.18 -38.13
C TYR A 612 6.39 -8.77 -38.25
N ALA A 613 5.72 -9.10 -37.14
CA ALA A 613 4.40 -9.77 -37.17
C ALA A 613 3.20 -8.80 -37.09
N SER A 614 3.39 -7.64 -36.46
CA SER A 614 2.44 -6.54 -36.38
C SER A 614 3.22 -5.24 -36.11
N MET A 615 2.57 -4.09 -36.27
CA MET A 615 3.21 -2.78 -36.14
C MET A 615 2.22 -1.74 -35.61
N HIS A 616 2.66 -0.92 -34.67
CA HIS A 616 1.98 0.28 -34.21
C HIS A 616 2.99 1.43 -34.11
N LEU A 617 2.89 2.40 -35.00
CA LEU A 617 3.63 3.65 -34.95
C LEU A 617 2.68 4.76 -34.54
N PHE A 618 3.11 5.61 -33.62
CA PHE A 618 2.43 6.86 -33.28
C PHE A 618 3.46 7.99 -33.22
N PHE A 619 3.11 9.16 -33.74
CA PHE A 619 3.87 10.39 -33.52
C PHE A 619 2.99 11.61 -33.73
N GLN A 620 3.45 12.75 -33.23
CA GLN A 620 2.90 14.07 -33.50
C GLN A 620 3.89 14.88 -34.33
N PHE A 621 3.39 15.73 -35.23
CA PHE A 621 4.24 16.63 -36.03
C PHE A 621 3.64 18.03 -36.16
N LYS A 622 4.51 19.05 -36.35
CA LYS A 622 4.16 20.46 -36.54
C LYS A 622 5.07 21.09 -37.60
N THR A 623 4.52 21.55 -38.72
CA THR A 623 5.30 22.09 -39.85
C THR A 623 4.60 23.19 -40.64
N THR A 624 5.40 23.97 -41.37
CA THR A 624 4.98 24.89 -42.45
C THR A 624 5.43 24.42 -43.84
N SER A 625 6.18 23.31 -43.93
CA SER A 625 6.59 22.73 -45.21
C SER A 625 5.47 21.86 -45.77
N THR A 626 5.17 22.00 -47.06
CA THR A 626 4.20 21.13 -47.75
C THR A 626 4.76 19.75 -48.07
N ASP A 627 6.08 19.60 -48.17
CA ASP A 627 6.72 18.38 -48.67
C ASP A 627 7.99 18.04 -47.86
N GLY A 628 8.16 16.75 -47.54
CA GLY A 628 9.37 16.23 -46.87
C GLY A 628 9.21 14.82 -46.28
N LEU A 629 10.30 14.05 -46.28
CA LEU A 629 10.36 12.68 -45.75
C LEU A 629 10.38 12.68 -44.20
N LEU A 630 9.39 12.05 -43.56
CA LEU A 630 9.25 11.98 -42.10
C LEU A 630 9.95 10.75 -41.50
N LEU A 631 9.77 9.58 -42.11
CA LEU A 631 10.28 8.29 -41.65
C LEU A 631 10.65 7.40 -42.84
N PHE A 632 11.77 6.67 -42.77
CA PHE A 632 12.14 5.63 -43.72
C PHE A 632 12.93 4.49 -43.05
N ASN A 633 12.56 3.24 -43.33
CA ASN A 633 13.40 2.06 -43.06
C ASN A 633 13.36 1.13 -44.28
N SER A 634 14.53 0.68 -44.74
CA SER A 634 14.67 -0.42 -45.72
C SER A 634 14.43 -1.79 -45.08
N GLY A 635 14.24 -2.82 -45.90
CA GLY A 635 14.21 -4.23 -45.53
C GLY A 635 15.02 -5.11 -46.48
N ASP A 636 14.90 -6.42 -46.31
CA ASP A 636 15.50 -7.39 -47.24
C ASP A 636 14.75 -7.41 -48.59
N GLY A 637 15.50 -7.53 -49.69
CA GLY A 637 14.94 -7.60 -51.04
C GLY A 637 14.28 -6.31 -51.50
N SER A 638 12.95 -6.22 -51.41
CA SER A 638 12.18 -5.03 -51.76
C SER A 638 11.33 -4.46 -50.61
N ASP A 639 11.40 -5.04 -49.41
CA ASP A 639 10.67 -4.54 -48.25
C ASP A 639 11.12 -3.11 -47.88
N PHE A 640 10.16 -2.25 -47.54
CA PHE A 640 10.43 -0.96 -46.93
C PHE A 640 9.18 -0.38 -46.25
N ILE A 641 9.42 0.61 -45.38
CA ILE A 641 8.39 1.50 -44.84
C ILE A 641 8.82 2.96 -44.98
N VAL A 642 7.88 3.80 -45.41
CA VAL A 642 7.99 5.27 -45.48
C VAL A 642 6.76 5.91 -44.87
N VAL A 643 6.98 6.99 -44.12
CA VAL A 643 5.97 8.04 -43.95
C VAL A 643 6.54 9.33 -44.50
N GLU A 644 5.78 10.03 -45.34
CA GLU A 644 6.19 11.31 -45.95
C GLU A 644 5.03 12.30 -45.98
N LEU A 645 5.35 13.59 -46.08
CA LEU A 645 4.39 14.65 -46.33
C LEU A 645 4.50 15.08 -47.80
N VAL A 646 3.36 15.17 -48.50
CA VAL A 646 3.30 15.49 -49.93
C VAL A 646 2.15 16.46 -50.18
N LYS A 647 2.45 17.68 -50.67
CA LYS A 647 1.49 18.79 -50.83
C LYS A 647 0.68 19.09 -49.55
N GLY A 648 1.27 18.80 -48.39
CA GLY A 648 0.70 18.92 -47.05
C GLY A 648 -0.16 17.74 -46.61
N TYR A 649 -0.25 16.64 -47.36
CA TYR A 649 -0.98 15.44 -46.97
C TYR A 649 -0.01 14.34 -46.55
N VAL A 650 -0.28 13.65 -45.44
CA VAL A 650 0.54 12.50 -45.02
C VAL A 650 0.28 11.33 -45.97
N HIS A 651 1.36 10.77 -46.50
CA HIS A 651 1.37 9.49 -47.21
C HIS A 651 2.10 8.44 -46.37
N TYR A 652 1.53 7.25 -46.33
CA TYR A 652 2.18 6.04 -45.81
C TYR A 652 2.44 5.12 -47.01
N VAL A 653 3.71 4.81 -47.27
CA VAL A 653 4.15 3.99 -48.41
C VAL A 653 4.91 2.79 -47.87
N PHE A 654 4.61 1.59 -48.36
CA PHE A 654 5.23 0.36 -47.87
C PHE A 654 5.29 -0.72 -48.95
N ASP A 655 6.21 -1.67 -48.79
CA ASP A 655 6.24 -2.92 -49.54
C ASP A 655 6.51 -4.08 -48.56
N LEU A 656 5.90 -5.23 -48.85
CA LEU A 656 5.95 -6.50 -48.09
C LEU A 656 6.36 -7.63 -49.06
N GLY A 657 7.35 -7.40 -49.92
CA GLY A 657 7.73 -8.29 -51.01
C GLY A 657 6.65 -8.55 -52.07
N ASN A 658 5.66 -7.66 -52.20
CA ASN A 658 4.49 -7.82 -53.09
C ASN A 658 4.27 -6.61 -54.03
N GLY A 659 5.12 -5.59 -53.94
CA GLY A 659 5.05 -4.35 -54.71
C GLY A 659 4.60 -3.16 -53.85
N PRO A 660 5.12 -1.95 -54.13
CA PRO A 660 4.93 -0.80 -53.27
C PRO A 660 3.48 -0.30 -53.29
N SER A 661 2.88 -0.20 -52.10
CA SER A 661 1.53 0.29 -51.84
C SER A 661 1.56 1.69 -51.20
N LEU A 662 0.54 2.51 -51.48
CA LEU A 662 0.40 3.88 -50.98
C LEU A 662 -0.97 4.09 -50.33
N MET A 663 -0.98 4.37 -49.04
CA MET A 663 -2.13 4.90 -48.31
C MET A 663 -1.99 6.43 -48.17
N LYS A 664 -3.09 7.15 -48.37
CA LYS A 664 -3.16 8.62 -48.16
C LYS A 664 -3.96 8.94 -46.90
N GLY A 665 -3.46 9.87 -46.11
CA GLY A 665 -4.16 10.39 -44.94
C GLY A 665 -5.44 11.12 -45.32
N ASN A 666 -6.50 10.92 -44.55
CA ASN A 666 -7.79 11.58 -44.74
C ASN A 666 -7.82 12.90 -43.96
N SER A 667 -7.41 14.00 -44.59
CA SER A 667 -7.61 15.36 -44.08
C SER A 667 -8.28 16.24 -45.14
N GLU A 668 -9.05 17.24 -44.70
CA GLU A 668 -9.70 18.21 -45.61
C GLU A 668 -8.77 19.34 -46.04
N LYS A 669 -7.69 19.55 -45.28
CA LYS A 669 -6.72 20.63 -45.45
C LYS A 669 -5.30 20.08 -45.46
N PRO A 670 -4.35 20.79 -46.10
CA PRO A 670 -2.92 20.58 -45.92
C PRO A 670 -2.53 20.72 -44.44
N LEU A 671 -1.87 19.71 -43.90
CA LEU A 671 -1.35 19.57 -42.53
C LEU A 671 -0.01 20.32 -42.34
N SER A 672 0.13 21.44 -43.04
CA SER A 672 1.31 22.30 -43.06
C SER A 672 0.95 23.72 -42.60
N ASP A 673 0.07 23.80 -41.59
CA ASP A 673 -0.55 25.01 -41.04
C ASP A 673 0.08 25.46 -39.71
N ASN A 674 1.21 24.84 -39.33
CA ASN A 674 1.93 25.02 -38.08
C ASN A 674 1.14 24.61 -36.80
N GLN A 675 0.11 23.77 -36.91
CA GLN A 675 -0.52 23.08 -35.78
C GLN A 675 0.11 21.71 -35.52
N TRP A 676 -0.15 21.14 -34.33
CA TRP A 676 0.22 19.76 -34.01
C TRP A 676 -0.83 18.80 -34.56
N HIS A 677 -0.41 17.88 -35.41
CA HIS A 677 -1.23 16.79 -35.93
C HIS A 677 -0.77 15.44 -35.37
N ASN A 678 -1.74 14.57 -35.05
CA ASN A 678 -1.52 13.22 -34.56
C ASN A 678 -1.52 12.23 -35.74
N VAL A 679 -0.53 11.35 -35.82
CA VAL A 679 -0.41 10.32 -36.86
C VAL A 679 -0.27 8.96 -36.19
N VAL A 680 -1.21 8.05 -36.46
CA VAL A 680 -1.08 6.62 -36.12
C VAL A 680 -0.96 5.83 -37.43
N VAL A 681 0.06 4.99 -37.53
CA VAL A 681 0.23 4.02 -38.61
C VAL A 681 0.33 2.63 -37.99
N SER A 682 -0.62 1.74 -38.25
CA SER A 682 -0.59 0.38 -37.71
C SER A 682 -0.89 -0.69 -38.75
N ARG A 683 -0.45 -1.92 -38.48
CA ARG A 683 -0.72 -3.14 -39.24
C ARG A 683 -0.98 -4.28 -38.26
N ASP A 684 -2.17 -4.85 -38.30
CA ASP A 684 -2.52 -6.01 -37.46
C ASP A 684 -1.97 -7.34 -38.05
N THR A 685 -2.12 -8.43 -37.30
CA THR A 685 -1.70 -9.78 -37.72
C THR A 685 -2.53 -10.36 -38.88
N ASN A 686 -3.60 -9.68 -39.31
CA ASN A 686 -4.42 -10.00 -40.47
C ASN A 686 -4.02 -9.17 -41.71
N ASN A 687 -2.94 -8.39 -41.64
CA ASN A 687 -2.53 -7.45 -42.69
C ASN A 687 -3.59 -6.37 -43.02
N VAL A 688 -4.37 -5.95 -42.02
CA VAL A 688 -5.15 -4.71 -42.08
C VAL A 688 -4.26 -3.54 -41.68
N HIS A 689 -3.82 -2.77 -42.67
CA HIS A 689 -3.14 -1.51 -42.47
C HIS A 689 -4.14 -0.41 -42.10
N THR A 690 -3.76 0.46 -41.17
CA THR A 690 -4.57 1.57 -40.66
C THR A 690 -3.72 2.83 -40.61
N LEU A 691 -4.25 3.94 -41.15
CA LEU A 691 -3.67 5.27 -41.08
C LEU A 691 -4.71 6.23 -40.47
N LYS A 692 -4.50 6.67 -39.22
CA LYS A 692 -5.33 7.66 -38.53
C LYS A 692 -4.58 9.00 -38.51
N ILE A 693 -5.20 10.04 -39.05
CA ILE A 693 -4.76 11.43 -38.97
C ILE A 693 -5.75 12.18 -38.09
N ASP A 694 -5.30 12.67 -36.95
CA ASP A 694 -6.14 13.25 -35.90
C ASP A 694 -7.34 12.36 -35.54
N SER A 695 -8.56 12.71 -35.95
CA SER A 695 -9.78 11.93 -35.72
C SER A 695 -10.19 11.03 -36.90
N ARG A 696 -9.49 11.10 -38.05
CA ARG A 696 -9.92 10.47 -39.31
C ARG A 696 -9.07 9.26 -39.67
N THR A 697 -9.73 8.11 -39.81
CA THR A 697 -9.08 6.83 -40.08
C THR A 697 -9.29 6.36 -41.52
N VAL A 698 -8.25 5.79 -42.12
CA VAL A 698 -8.28 5.06 -43.40
C VAL A 698 -7.73 3.66 -43.15
N THR A 699 -8.39 2.63 -43.69
CA THR A 699 -7.93 1.23 -43.60
C THR A 699 -7.73 0.62 -44.98
N GLN A 700 -6.71 -0.24 -45.13
CA GLN A 700 -6.46 -1.01 -46.34
C GLN A 700 -5.98 -2.42 -45.99
N HIS A 701 -6.59 -3.44 -46.58
CA HIS A 701 -6.14 -4.83 -46.46
C HIS A 701 -5.10 -5.13 -47.55
N SER A 702 -3.93 -5.68 -47.19
CA SER A 702 -2.91 -6.08 -48.16
C SER A 702 -2.87 -7.60 -48.37
N ASN A 703 -3.23 -8.03 -49.58
CA ASN A 703 -3.14 -9.45 -49.97
C ASN A 703 -1.69 -9.78 -50.33
N GLY A 704 -0.97 -10.49 -49.46
CA GLY A 704 0.45 -10.79 -49.68
C GLY A 704 1.14 -11.43 -48.48
N ALA A 705 2.46 -11.24 -48.38
CA ALA A 705 3.28 -11.76 -47.28
C ALA A 705 2.84 -11.20 -45.91
N ARG A 706 2.96 -12.03 -44.87
CA ARG A 706 2.45 -11.71 -43.51
C ARG A 706 3.39 -10.83 -42.67
N ASN A 707 4.64 -10.70 -43.08
CA ASN A 707 5.69 -10.09 -42.27
C ASN A 707 6.41 -9.00 -43.07
N LEU A 708 6.94 -8.00 -42.34
CA LEU A 708 7.77 -6.92 -42.87
C LEU A 708 9.18 -7.10 -42.28
N ASP A 709 10.17 -7.48 -43.09
CA ASP A 709 11.53 -7.78 -42.59
C ASP A 709 12.51 -6.62 -42.84
N LEU A 710 12.48 -5.67 -41.90
CA LEU A 710 13.30 -4.44 -41.96
C LEU A 710 14.76 -4.70 -41.59
N LYS A 711 15.68 -4.01 -42.29
CA LYS A 711 17.14 -4.10 -42.15
C LYS A 711 17.77 -2.71 -42.27
N GLY A 712 18.90 -2.52 -41.60
CA GLY A 712 19.60 -1.24 -41.57
C GLY A 712 18.89 -0.20 -40.69
N GLU A 713 19.35 1.04 -40.77
CA GLU A 713 18.94 2.11 -39.87
C GLU A 713 17.50 2.59 -40.13
N LEU A 714 16.81 2.99 -39.07
CA LEU A 714 15.56 3.73 -39.15
C LEU A 714 15.87 5.22 -39.24
N TYR A 715 15.57 5.83 -40.40
CA TYR A 715 15.80 7.25 -40.64
C TYR A 715 14.57 8.08 -40.27
N ILE A 716 14.77 9.11 -39.44
CA ILE A 716 13.74 10.06 -38.99
C ILE A 716 14.12 11.47 -39.44
N GLY A 717 13.17 12.19 -40.04
CA GLY A 717 13.32 13.55 -40.55
C GLY A 717 13.95 13.68 -41.94
N GLY A 718 14.51 12.60 -42.50
CA GLY A 718 15.10 12.59 -43.85
C GLY A 718 16.16 11.50 -44.01
N VAL A 719 16.79 11.43 -45.18
CA VAL A 719 17.92 10.53 -45.48
C VAL A 719 19.13 11.32 -46.02
N ALA A 720 20.28 10.65 -46.15
CA ALA A 720 21.46 11.23 -46.78
C ALA A 720 21.17 11.70 -48.21
N ARG A 721 21.79 12.81 -48.65
CA ARG A 721 21.43 13.48 -49.91
C ARG A 721 21.57 12.59 -51.17
N SER A 722 22.49 11.62 -51.14
CA SER A 722 22.70 10.63 -52.21
C SER A 722 21.60 9.55 -52.28
N MET A 723 20.84 9.33 -51.19
CA MET A 723 19.82 8.28 -51.12
C MET A 723 18.51 8.67 -51.82
N TYR A 724 18.17 9.96 -51.91
CA TYR A 724 16.92 10.41 -52.57
C TYR A 724 16.84 10.02 -54.06
N SER A 725 17.98 9.83 -54.74
CA SER A 725 18.04 9.31 -56.11
C SER A 725 17.84 7.80 -56.23
N SER A 726 17.93 7.04 -55.13
CA SER A 726 17.77 5.58 -55.08
C SER A 726 16.52 5.13 -54.31
N LEU A 727 15.70 6.06 -53.79
CA LEU A 727 14.44 5.72 -53.14
C LEU A 727 13.44 5.06 -54.12
N PRO A 728 12.63 4.08 -53.66
CA PRO A 728 11.53 3.50 -54.43
C PRO A 728 10.65 4.54 -55.14
N LYS A 729 10.36 4.30 -56.43
CA LYS A 729 9.73 5.28 -57.36
C LYS A 729 8.38 5.85 -56.91
N LEU A 730 7.67 5.18 -56.00
CA LEU A 730 6.37 5.61 -55.48
C LEU A 730 6.48 6.73 -54.42
N ILE A 731 7.67 6.91 -53.81
CA ILE A 731 7.95 7.94 -52.82
C ILE A 731 8.15 9.28 -53.55
N ALA A 732 7.43 10.32 -53.12
CA ALA A 732 7.46 11.63 -53.76
C ALA A 732 8.61 12.54 -53.26
N SER A 733 9.03 12.37 -52.01
CA SER A 733 10.01 13.24 -51.33
C SER A 733 11.38 13.24 -52.00
N ARG A 734 11.95 14.44 -52.19
CA ARG A 734 13.32 14.67 -52.70
C ARG A 734 14.21 15.44 -51.72
N ASP A 735 13.61 15.87 -50.60
CA ASP A 735 14.23 16.53 -49.45
C ASP A 735 13.62 15.93 -48.17
N GLY A 736 14.27 16.15 -47.03
CA GLY A 736 13.77 15.74 -45.72
C GLY A 736 12.67 16.65 -45.17
N TYR A 737 12.12 16.24 -44.05
CA TYR A 737 11.20 17.02 -43.23
C TYR A 737 11.89 18.24 -42.60
N GLN A 738 11.08 19.26 -42.30
CA GLN A 738 11.47 20.46 -41.57
C GLN A 738 10.29 20.87 -40.70
N GLY A 739 10.53 21.13 -39.41
CA GLY A 739 9.47 21.30 -38.41
C GLY A 739 9.77 20.47 -37.16
N CYS A 740 8.77 20.25 -36.32
CA CYS A 740 8.90 19.46 -35.09
C CYS A 740 8.32 18.05 -35.24
N LEU A 741 8.91 17.10 -34.51
CA LEU A 741 8.28 15.82 -34.14
C LEU A 741 8.12 15.75 -32.62
N ALA A 742 7.16 14.98 -32.14
CA ALA A 742 6.92 14.72 -30.72
C ALA A 742 6.22 13.36 -30.55
N SER A 743 6.18 12.86 -29.32
CA SER A 743 5.42 11.66 -28.90
C SER A 743 5.69 10.41 -29.76
N VAL A 744 6.94 10.24 -30.21
CA VAL A 744 7.32 9.18 -31.14
C VAL A 744 7.34 7.82 -30.44
N ASP A 745 6.46 6.93 -30.89
CA ASP A 745 6.33 5.54 -30.47
C ASP A 745 6.64 4.62 -31.65
N LEU A 746 7.68 3.80 -31.50
CA LEU A 746 8.20 2.87 -32.49
C LEU A 746 7.87 1.43 -32.06
N ASN A 747 6.63 1.02 -32.26
CA ASN A 747 6.10 -0.29 -31.87
C ASN A 747 6.35 -0.64 -30.40
N GLY A 748 6.08 0.32 -29.51
CA GLY A 748 6.28 0.22 -28.07
C GLY A 748 7.54 0.94 -27.56
N ARG A 749 8.57 1.12 -28.39
CA ARG A 749 9.78 1.87 -27.98
C ARG A 749 9.52 3.38 -28.06
N LEU A 750 9.73 4.08 -26.94
CA LEU A 750 9.90 5.53 -26.90
C LEU A 750 11.41 5.86 -26.95
N PRO A 751 11.99 6.24 -28.09
CA PRO A 751 13.36 6.74 -28.14
C PRO A 751 13.44 8.19 -27.65
N ASP A 752 14.48 8.54 -26.88
CA ASP A 752 14.98 9.92 -26.92
C ASP A 752 15.63 10.11 -28.29
N LEU A 753 14.96 10.82 -29.19
CA LEU A 753 15.42 11.02 -30.57
C LEU A 753 16.85 11.60 -30.65
N LEU A 754 17.33 12.34 -29.63
CA LEU A 754 18.65 12.94 -29.63
C LEU A 754 19.72 12.08 -28.93
N ALA A 755 19.34 11.23 -27.97
CA ALA A 755 20.26 10.35 -27.24
C ALA A 755 20.36 8.93 -27.82
N ASP A 756 19.27 8.38 -28.37
CA ASP A 756 19.24 7.06 -29.03
C ASP A 756 19.76 7.10 -30.48
N ALA A 757 20.07 8.28 -31.01
CA ALA A 757 20.55 8.47 -32.39
C ALA A 757 21.94 7.87 -32.61
N LEU A 758 22.01 6.84 -33.46
CA LEU A 758 23.24 6.28 -34.00
C LEU A 758 24.03 7.37 -34.77
N HIS A 759 23.30 8.14 -35.59
CA HIS A 759 23.83 9.27 -36.34
C HIS A 759 22.87 10.46 -36.28
N ARG A 760 23.40 11.67 -36.04
CA ARG A 760 22.67 12.94 -36.04
C ARG A 760 23.29 13.86 -37.08
N VAL A 761 22.52 14.20 -38.12
CA VAL A 761 22.98 15.00 -39.26
C VAL A 761 22.16 16.30 -39.35
N GLY A 762 22.82 17.40 -39.69
CA GLY A 762 22.19 18.72 -39.77
C GLY A 762 21.85 19.33 -38.41
N GLN A 763 20.85 20.20 -38.38
CA GLN A 763 20.45 20.96 -37.19
C GLN A 763 19.15 20.38 -36.62
N VAL A 764 19.30 19.44 -35.69
CA VAL A 764 18.21 18.83 -34.91
C VAL A 764 18.39 19.24 -33.45
N GLU A 765 17.36 19.80 -32.80
CA GLU A 765 17.40 20.41 -31.46
C GLU A 765 16.20 20.02 -30.60
N ARG A 766 16.36 20.00 -29.27
CA ARG A 766 15.27 19.68 -28.32
C ARG A 766 14.37 20.91 -28.12
N GLY A 767 13.06 20.68 -27.98
CA GLY A 767 12.03 21.72 -27.97
C GLY A 767 11.38 21.96 -29.33
N CYS A 768 10.31 22.76 -29.35
CA CYS A 768 9.54 23.13 -30.55
C CYS A 768 9.11 24.63 -30.55
N ASP A 769 9.78 25.42 -29.73
CA ASP A 769 9.59 26.87 -29.60
C ASP A 769 10.66 27.62 -30.38
N THR A 770 10.31 28.76 -30.97
CA THR A 770 11.18 29.45 -31.94
C THR A 770 12.40 30.14 -31.31
N HIS A 771 12.47 30.23 -29.98
CA HIS A 771 13.52 30.92 -29.24
C HIS A 771 13.99 30.11 -28.03
N THR A 772 15.04 29.31 -28.22
CA THR A 772 15.99 29.09 -27.12
C THR A 772 16.67 30.44 -26.83
N HIS A 773 16.59 30.92 -25.59
CA HIS A 773 17.28 32.13 -25.17
C HIS A 773 18.79 31.87 -25.10
N THR A 774 19.49 32.03 -26.22
CA THR A 774 20.95 32.10 -26.24
C THR A 774 21.39 33.27 -25.38
N HIS A 775 22.24 33.02 -24.37
CA HIS A 775 22.66 34.04 -23.43
C HIS A 775 23.52 35.11 -24.13
N THR A 776 22.90 36.22 -24.51
CA THR A 776 23.62 37.47 -24.79
C THR A 776 24.32 37.93 -23.51
N HIS A 777 25.55 38.47 -23.63
CA HIS A 777 26.45 38.87 -22.53
C HIS A 777 25.90 39.88 -21.48
N THR A 778 24.62 40.23 -21.55
CA THR A 778 23.87 41.08 -20.61
C THR A 778 23.18 40.31 -19.48
N GLN A 779 22.98 38.99 -19.60
CA GLN A 779 22.54 38.14 -18.49
C GLN A 779 23.75 37.60 -17.72
N THR A 780 23.89 38.03 -16.47
CA THR A 780 24.88 37.49 -15.53
C THR A 780 24.29 36.34 -14.71
N ASP A 781 25.09 35.29 -14.46
CA ASP A 781 24.73 34.14 -13.63
C ASP A 781 24.22 34.52 -12.24
N THR A 782 22.90 34.64 -12.13
CA THR A 782 22.16 34.61 -10.86
C THR A 782 20.79 34.00 -11.13
N HIS A 783 20.33 33.13 -10.22
CA HIS A 783 19.04 32.45 -10.37
C HIS A 783 17.89 33.44 -10.62
N THR A 784 17.03 33.05 -11.55
CA THR A 784 15.66 33.52 -11.86
C THR A 784 15.12 34.78 -11.15
N HIS A 785 14.64 35.73 -11.98
CA HIS A 785 13.85 36.93 -11.63
C HIS A 785 14.55 38.09 -10.89
N THR A 786 15.29 38.91 -11.64
CA THR A 786 15.82 40.22 -11.18
C THR A 786 14.81 41.38 -11.29
N HIS A 787 13.51 41.11 -11.08
CA HIS A 787 12.45 42.13 -10.95
C HIS A 787 11.73 42.12 -9.59
N THR A 788 11.91 41.07 -8.78
CA THR A 788 11.47 41.04 -7.38
C THR A 788 12.59 41.51 -6.45
N THR A 789 12.29 42.44 -5.54
CA THR A 789 13.18 42.76 -4.41
C THR A 789 13.31 41.55 -3.49
N GLY A 790 14.53 41.15 -3.15
CA GLY A 790 14.75 40.05 -2.20
C GLY A 790 14.22 40.36 -0.81
N THR A 791 13.95 39.33 0.00
CA THR A 791 13.35 39.45 1.33
C THR A 791 14.09 40.49 2.18
N THR A 792 13.36 41.51 2.62
CA THR A 792 13.93 42.72 3.23
C THR A 792 13.29 42.99 4.59
N TYR A 793 14.13 43.27 5.59
CA TYR A 793 13.70 43.67 6.93
C TYR A 793 14.18 45.07 7.28
N ILE A 794 13.34 45.79 8.03
CA ILE A 794 13.65 47.07 8.68
C ILE A 794 14.07 46.79 10.12
N PHE A 795 15.26 47.25 10.49
CA PHE A 795 15.82 47.22 11.84
C PHE A 795 15.57 48.59 12.48
N GLY A 796 14.69 48.63 13.49
CA GLY A 796 14.18 49.83 14.13
C GLY A 796 15.04 50.36 15.28
N ARG A 797 14.59 51.49 15.87
CA ARG A 797 15.26 52.10 17.05
C ARG A 797 15.18 51.16 18.25
N GLY A 798 16.29 51.02 18.97
CA GLY A 798 16.51 49.99 20.00
C GLY A 798 17.37 48.82 19.50
N GLY A 799 17.40 48.60 18.18
CA GLY A 799 18.08 47.46 17.56
C GLY A 799 17.20 46.21 17.49
N ALA A 800 17.63 45.28 16.65
CA ALA A 800 17.03 43.97 16.47
C ALA A 800 18.09 42.97 16.01
N LEU A 801 17.84 41.70 16.27
CA LEU A 801 18.74 40.59 15.97
C LEU A 801 17.93 39.41 15.39
N ILE A 802 18.35 38.93 14.24
CA ILE A 802 17.95 37.62 13.69
C ILE A 802 19.13 36.67 13.92
N THR A 803 18.90 35.53 14.55
CA THR A 803 19.93 34.50 14.77
C THR A 803 19.47 33.19 14.15
N TYR A 804 20.15 32.75 13.09
CA TYR A 804 20.07 31.36 12.61
C TYR A 804 21.07 30.51 13.39
N THR A 805 20.65 29.34 13.86
CA THR A 805 21.50 28.39 14.60
C THR A 805 21.60 27.07 13.81
N TRP A 806 22.80 26.60 13.51
CA TRP A 806 22.94 25.26 12.93
C TRP A 806 22.69 24.18 14.00
N PRO A 807 21.90 23.13 13.68
CA PRO A 807 21.83 21.92 14.51
C PRO A 807 23.24 21.38 14.81
N PRO A 808 23.49 20.75 15.98
CA PRO A 808 24.84 20.39 16.41
C PRO A 808 25.64 19.55 15.41
N ASN A 809 24.97 18.67 14.65
CA ASN A 809 25.58 17.75 13.69
C ASN A 809 25.80 18.38 12.31
N ASP A 810 25.09 19.46 11.98
CA ASP A 810 25.04 20.05 10.64
C ASP A 810 25.92 21.31 10.49
N ARG A 811 26.82 21.55 11.46
CA ARG A 811 27.68 22.74 11.52
C ARG A 811 28.79 22.69 10.45
N PRO A 812 28.75 23.53 9.41
CA PRO A 812 29.71 23.44 8.32
C PRO A 812 31.09 23.92 8.74
N SER A 813 32.12 23.29 8.16
CA SER A 813 33.51 23.75 8.23
C SER A 813 34.01 24.04 6.82
N THR A 814 34.33 25.30 6.50
CA THR A 814 34.55 25.77 5.13
C THR A 814 35.98 26.28 4.91
N ARG A 815 36.54 26.05 3.71
CA ARG A 815 37.80 26.70 3.28
C ARG A 815 37.56 28.07 2.64
N ALA A 816 36.43 28.23 1.94
CA ALA A 816 36.05 29.45 1.26
C ALA A 816 34.57 29.76 1.52
N ASP A 817 34.28 31.01 1.86
CA ASP A 817 32.94 31.51 2.18
C ASP A 817 32.46 32.52 1.13
N ARG A 818 31.14 32.57 0.93
CA ARG A 818 30.45 33.52 0.05
C ARG A 818 29.31 34.19 0.80
N LEU A 819 29.52 35.44 1.19
CA LEU A 819 28.52 36.31 1.80
C LEU A 819 28.10 37.41 0.81
N ALA A 820 26.80 37.63 0.66
CA ALA A 820 26.24 38.74 -0.09
C ALA A 820 25.04 39.34 0.65
N VAL A 821 24.95 40.67 0.74
CA VAL A 821 23.87 41.36 1.45
C VAL A 821 23.67 42.77 0.89
N GLY A 822 22.42 43.17 0.67
CA GLY A 822 22.03 44.56 0.42
C GLY A 822 21.59 45.23 1.72
N PHE A 823 21.89 46.51 1.90
CA PHE A 823 21.46 47.26 3.09
C PHE A 823 21.39 48.77 2.84
N SER A 824 20.65 49.48 3.68
CA SER A 824 20.62 50.94 3.72
C SER A 824 20.62 51.44 5.17
N THR A 825 21.48 52.40 5.50
CA THR A 825 21.58 52.97 6.86
C THR A 825 22.18 54.37 6.86
N GLN A 826 21.98 55.10 7.97
CA GLN A 826 22.64 56.37 8.28
C GLN A 826 23.71 56.22 9.39
N LEU A 827 23.85 55.02 9.97
CA LEU A 827 24.83 54.74 11.02
C LEU A 827 26.26 54.78 10.45
N LYS A 828 27.18 55.37 11.22
CA LYS A 828 28.61 55.45 10.86
C LYS A 828 29.40 54.25 11.35
N GLU A 829 28.88 53.51 12.34
CA GLU A 829 29.43 52.28 12.90
C GLU A 829 28.27 51.36 13.29
N ALA A 830 28.30 50.10 12.84
CA ALA A 830 27.30 49.06 13.13
C ALA A 830 27.81 47.69 12.66
N VAL A 831 27.37 46.60 13.28
CA VAL A 831 27.59 45.22 12.78
C VAL A 831 26.36 44.77 11.99
N LEU A 832 26.56 44.31 10.75
CA LEU A 832 25.47 43.88 9.87
C LEU A 832 25.20 42.38 10.00
N VAL A 833 26.26 41.59 9.84
CA VAL A 833 26.22 40.13 9.87
C VAL A 833 27.47 39.63 10.59
N ARG A 834 27.32 38.63 11.45
CA ARG A 834 28.42 37.93 12.11
C ARG A 834 28.13 36.44 12.12
N VAL A 835 29.04 35.66 11.56
CA VAL A 835 29.03 34.20 11.63
C VAL A 835 30.03 33.78 12.71
N GLU A 836 29.61 32.88 13.60
CA GLU A 836 30.41 32.43 14.74
C GLU A 836 30.51 30.91 14.77
N SER A 837 31.69 30.40 15.14
CA SER A 837 31.91 28.98 15.41
C SER A 837 31.27 28.51 16.72
N ALA A 838 31.30 27.20 16.96
CA ALA A 838 30.94 26.61 18.24
C ALA A 838 31.81 27.17 19.38
N LYS A 839 31.25 27.18 20.61
CA LYS A 839 31.95 27.62 21.82
C LYS A 839 33.30 26.91 21.96
N GLY A 840 34.36 27.67 22.23
CA GLY A 840 35.73 27.18 22.38
C GLY A 840 36.60 27.31 21.13
N LEU A 841 36.02 27.35 19.92
CA LEU A 841 36.80 27.38 18.68
C LEU A 841 37.29 28.77 18.26
N GLY A 842 36.58 29.84 18.64
CA GLY A 842 37.04 31.23 18.44
C GLY A 842 37.03 31.75 16.99
N ASP A 843 36.85 30.90 15.98
CA ASP A 843 36.70 31.34 14.59
C ASP A 843 35.44 32.22 14.43
N TYR A 844 35.56 33.32 13.69
CA TYR A 844 34.41 34.14 13.31
C TYR A 844 34.63 34.90 11.99
N LEU A 845 33.51 35.32 11.38
CA LEU A 845 33.47 36.21 10.21
C LEU A 845 32.47 37.35 10.49
N GLU A 846 32.94 38.58 10.63
CA GLU A 846 32.12 39.77 10.89
C GLU A 846 32.16 40.77 9.74
N LEU A 847 30.98 41.19 9.27
CA LEU A 847 30.78 42.30 8.35
C LEU A 847 30.24 43.52 9.11
N HIS A 848 31.00 44.62 9.12
CA HIS A 848 30.64 45.83 9.86
C HIS A 848 31.01 47.14 9.16
N ILE A 849 30.44 48.24 9.64
CA ILE A 849 30.75 49.62 9.24
C ILE A 849 31.75 50.24 10.22
N VAL A 850 32.72 51.00 9.71
CA VAL A 850 33.60 51.89 10.49
C VAL A 850 33.68 53.28 9.84
N ARG A 851 33.88 54.31 10.65
CA ARG A 851 34.15 55.68 10.23
C ARG A 851 35.62 55.87 9.81
N ALA A 852 35.86 56.40 8.61
CA ALA A 852 37.19 56.77 8.14
C ALA A 852 37.51 58.27 8.36
N ASN A 853 38.80 58.61 8.44
CA ASN A 853 39.38 59.92 8.82
C ASN A 853 39.01 61.12 7.92
N ARG A 854 38.14 60.98 6.91
CA ARG A 854 37.64 62.08 6.06
C ARG A 854 36.11 62.17 6.02
N GLY A 855 35.44 61.73 7.09
CA GLY A 855 33.97 61.82 7.23
C GLY A 855 33.19 60.79 6.41
N LEU A 856 33.87 59.72 5.99
CA LEU A 856 33.42 58.74 5.02
C LEU A 856 33.28 57.37 5.68
N CYS A 857 32.25 56.58 5.32
CA CYS A 857 32.07 55.25 5.88
C CYS A 857 32.78 54.21 5.02
N VAL A 858 33.45 53.24 5.66
CA VAL A 858 34.13 52.12 5.02
C VAL A 858 33.66 50.83 5.70
N PHE A 859 33.45 49.78 4.92
CA PHE A 859 33.08 48.47 5.42
C PHE A 859 34.34 47.63 5.62
N HIS A 860 34.38 46.85 6.70
CA HIS A 860 35.37 45.81 6.88
C HIS A 860 34.68 44.46 6.91
N CYS A 861 35.28 43.48 6.24
CA CYS A 861 35.09 42.08 6.56
C CYS A 861 36.31 41.66 7.39
N VAL A 862 36.08 41.15 8.59
CA VAL A 862 37.11 40.57 9.46
C VAL A 862 36.85 39.07 9.53
N ARG A 863 37.84 38.27 9.11
CA ARG A 863 37.90 36.83 9.42
C ARG A 863 38.97 36.64 10.49
N SER A 864 38.62 35.92 11.55
CA SER A 864 39.55 35.53 12.61
C SER A 864 39.56 34.01 12.72
N LEU A 865 40.75 33.44 12.87
CA LEU A 865 41.01 32.06 13.23
C LEU A 865 42.08 32.06 14.35
N PRO A 866 42.01 31.21 15.38
CA PRO A 866 43.05 31.12 16.41
C PRO A 866 44.47 31.01 15.82
N SER A 867 45.46 31.58 16.50
CA SER A 867 46.86 31.74 16.05
C SER A 867 47.10 32.67 14.85
N SER A 868 46.08 33.17 14.14
CA SER A 868 46.25 34.12 13.02
C SER A 868 46.02 35.59 13.41
N HIS A 869 46.65 36.53 12.70
CA HIS A 869 46.36 37.96 12.84
C HIS A 869 45.02 38.32 12.18
N HIS A 870 44.24 39.24 12.77
CA HIS A 870 42.95 39.70 12.22
C HIS A 870 43.07 40.24 10.78
N LEU A 871 42.63 39.44 9.80
CA LEU A 871 42.62 39.83 8.40
C LEU A 871 41.50 40.85 8.13
N THR A 872 41.87 42.12 8.03
CA THR A 872 40.92 43.24 7.82
C THR A 872 40.94 43.70 6.36
N ILE A 873 40.02 43.20 5.54
CA ILE A 873 39.95 43.53 4.11
C ILE A 873 39.17 44.84 3.92
N ARG A 874 39.78 45.83 3.24
CA ARG A 874 39.18 47.13 2.88
C ARG A 874 38.76 47.17 1.40
N PRO A 875 37.49 47.47 1.07
CA PRO A 875 37.05 47.67 -0.32
C PRO A 875 37.47 49.06 -0.86
N VAL A 876 37.77 49.14 -2.15
CA VAL A 876 38.36 50.32 -2.82
C VAL A 876 37.28 51.28 -3.36
N SER A 877 36.27 51.64 -2.56
CA SER A 877 35.24 52.61 -2.98
C SER A 877 34.58 53.39 -1.82
N PRO A 878 34.56 54.74 -1.87
CA PRO A 878 33.99 55.59 -0.81
C PRO A 878 32.49 55.91 -1.03
N VAL A 879 31.65 55.61 -0.02
CA VAL A 879 30.21 55.99 -0.02
C VAL A 879 30.01 57.45 0.39
N THR A 880 29.70 58.32 -0.57
CA THR A 880 29.57 59.77 -0.35
C THR A 880 28.22 60.18 0.26
N GLN A 881 28.24 61.02 1.31
CA GLN A 881 27.03 61.62 1.87
C GLN A 881 26.53 62.79 1.01
N ARG A 882 25.21 62.90 0.81
CA ARG A 882 24.50 64.15 0.46
C ARG A 882 23.18 64.23 1.25
N PRO A 883 22.73 65.44 1.64
CA PRO A 883 21.53 65.62 2.48
C PRO A 883 20.23 65.47 1.67
N ALA A 884 19.13 65.20 2.37
CA ALA A 884 17.80 65.08 1.77
C ALA A 884 17.12 66.45 1.60
N LEU A 885 16.58 66.67 0.42
CA LEU A 885 15.45 67.57 0.12
C LEU A 885 14.62 66.88 -0.96
N ALA A 886 13.29 67.05 -0.91
CA ALA A 886 12.39 66.33 -1.80
C ALA A 886 12.35 66.96 -3.20
N PHE A 887 12.35 66.12 -4.26
CA PHE A 887 11.21 65.96 -5.17
C PHE A 887 11.43 64.83 -6.18
N GLU A 888 10.32 64.27 -6.68
CA GLU A 888 10.13 63.43 -7.88
C GLU A 888 10.95 62.15 -8.14
N MET A 889 10.27 61.17 -8.73
CA MET A 889 10.73 59.80 -8.91
C MET A 889 10.76 59.45 -10.41
N THR A 890 11.91 59.64 -11.05
CA THR A 890 12.14 59.32 -12.47
C THR A 890 13.29 58.31 -12.66
N LEU A 891 13.22 57.55 -13.75
CA LEU A 891 13.75 56.17 -13.83
C LEU A 891 15.28 56.00 -13.96
N GLU A 892 16.07 57.08 -14.01
CA GLU A 892 17.48 57.00 -14.46
C GLU A 892 18.54 56.87 -13.34
N ARG A 893 18.17 56.66 -12.07
CA ARG A 893 19.13 56.58 -10.94
C ARG A 893 19.24 55.24 -10.20
N LEU A 894 18.76 54.16 -10.80
CA LEU A 894 19.03 52.78 -10.35
C LEU A 894 20.49 52.32 -10.56
N ALA A 895 21.33 53.16 -11.21
CA ALA A 895 22.72 52.84 -11.55
C ALA A 895 23.69 52.73 -10.35
N ILE A 896 23.38 53.34 -9.20
CA ILE A 896 24.30 53.35 -8.02
C ILE A 896 24.01 52.19 -7.05
N ALA A 897 22.79 51.63 -7.05
CA ALA A 897 22.45 50.44 -6.26
C ALA A 897 22.95 49.11 -6.88
N ARG A 898 23.67 49.17 -8.01
CA ARG A 898 24.10 47.99 -8.79
C ARG A 898 25.53 47.51 -8.57
N GLN A 899 26.31 48.14 -7.68
CA GLN A 899 27.59 47.57 -7.22
C GLN A 899 27.36 46.38 -6.26
N ARG A 900 27.00 45.22 -6.82
CA ARG A 900 27.29 43.92 -6.18
C ARG A 900 28.82 43.85 -6.04
N ILE A 901 29.35 43.72 -4.81
CA ILE A 901 30.77 43.47 -4.57
C ILE A 901 30.94 41.95 -4.40
N PRO A 902 31.45 41.22 -5.40
CA PRO A 902 31.70 39.78 -5.26
C PRO A 902 32.99 39.55 -4.45
N TYR A 903 32.84 39.29 -3.15
CA TYR A 903 33.96 38.85 -2.32
C TYR A 903 34.35 37.41 -2.68
N LEU A 904 35.29 37.25 -3.61
CA LEU A 904 36.02 36.00 -3.84
C LEU A 904 37.31 36.05 -3.02
N LEU A 905 37.36 35.35 -1.89
CA LEU A 905 38.43 35.47 -0.88
C LEU A 905 39.83 35.02 -1.36
N GLY A 906 39.98 34.47 -2.57
CA GLY A 906 41.27 34.00 -3.09
C GLY A 906 42.27 35.11 -3.44
N ARG A 907 41.91 36.02 -4.37
CA ARG A 907 42.91 36.88 -5.05
C ARG A 907 43.55 37.99 -4.21
N VAL A 908 42.89 38.47 -3.16
CA VAL A 908 43.45 39.54 -2.27
C VAL A 908 44.33 38.93 -1.17
N VAL A 909 44.25 37.61 -0.97
CA VAL A 909 45.03 36.89 0.04
C VAL A 909 46.41 36.52 -0.49
N ASP A 910 46.55 36.17 -1.78
CA ASP A 910 47.83 35.81 -2.40
C ASP A 910 48.92 36.92 -2.28
N GLU A 911 48.57 38.20 -2.51
CA GLU A 911 49.51 39.33 -2.36
C GLU A 911 49.83 39.69 -0.90
N TRP A 912 49.08 39.19 0.08
CA TRP A 912 49.32 39.45 1.51
C TRP A 912 49.96 38.26 2.25
N LEU A 913 49.74 37.03 1.79
CA LEU A 913 50.32 35.81 2.35
C LEU A 913 51.86 35.78 2.30
N LEU A 914 52.45 36.40 1.27
CA LEU A 914 53.89 36.35 0.99
C LEU A 914 54.80 36.89 2.11
N ASP A 915 54.27 37.67 3.07
CA ASP A 915 55.08 38.34 4.11
C ASP A 915 54.86 37.78 5.55
N LYS A 916 53.89 36.88 5.78
CA LYS A 916 53.46 36.47 7.15
C LYS A 916 53.03 34.99 7.31
N GLY A 917 53.90 34.06 6.90
CA GLY A 917 54.00 32.71 7.49
C GLY A 917 52.84 31.72 7.28
N ARG A 918 52.89 30.59 8.01
CA ARG A 918 51.88 29.50 7.97
C ARG A 918 50.59 29.95 8.66
N GLN A 919 49.47 29.98 7.93
CA GLN A 919 48.16 30.36 8.44
C GLN A 919 47.14 29.23 8.27
N LEU A 920 46.15 29.16 9.17
CA LEU A 920 44.99 28.27 9.04
C LEU A 920 44.06 28.76 7.92
N THR A 921 43.36 27.85 7.25
CA THR A 921 42.52 28.16 6.07
C THR A 921 41.05 27.74 6.21
N ILE A 922 40.72 26.95 7.23
CA ILE A 922 39.35 26.45 7.47
C ILE A 922 38.68 27.33 8.54
N PHE A 923 37.42 27.72 8.33
CA PHE A 923 36.52 28.27 9.34
C PHE A 923 35.67 27.11 9.86
N ASN A 924 35.92 26.69 11.10
CA ASN A 924 35.50 25.41 11.66
C ASN A 924 34.17 25.51 12.42
N SER A 925 33.33 24.47 12.27
CA SER A 925 32.08 24.24 13.01
C SER A 925 31.23 25.52 13.23
N GLN A 926 30.82 26.14 12.13
CA GLN A 926 29.97 27.34 12.15
C GLN A 926 28.64 27.01 12.86
N ALA A 927 28.34 27.74 13.94
CA ALA A 927 27.24 27.44 14.85
C ALA A 927 26.11 28.48 14.80
N PHE A 928 26.43 29.76 14.52
CA PHE A 928 25.43 30.83 14.50
C PHE A 928 25.66 31.82 13.34
N ILE A 929 24.58 32.32 12.73
CA ILE A 929 24.57 33.53 11.89
C ILE A 929 23.71 34.58 12.59
N LYS A 930 24.33 35.65 13.07
CA LYS A 930 23.70 36.81 13.73
C LYS A 930 23.59 37.98 12.75
N VAL A 931 22.39 38.52 12.57
CA VAL A 931 22.08 39.62 11.62
C VAL A 931 21.44 40.79 12.38
N GLY A 932 22.01 41.98 12.27
CA GLY A 932 21.60 43.18 13.01
C GLY A 932 22.50 43.58 14.18
N GLY A 933 23.50 42.76 14.51
CA GLY A 933 24.51 43.00 15.54
C GLY A 933 24.28 42.19 16.82
N GLY A 934 25.35 41.54 17.31
CA GLY A 934 25.27 40.52 18.36
C GLY A 934 26.04 40.80 19.65
N GLU A 935 26.73 41.94 19.76
CA GLU A 935 27.52 42.33 20.94
C GLU A 935 27.30 43.81 21.32
N LYS A 936 27.50 44.12 22.60
CA LYS A 936 27.03 45.37 23.24
C LYS A 936 27.53 46.63 22.52
N GLY A 937 26.60 47.36 21.90
CA GLY A 937 26.78 48.76 21.48
C GLY A 937 26.92 49.03 19.98
N ARG A 938 26.98 48.00 19.12
CA ARG A 938 27.11 48.17 17.65
C ARG A 938 25.88 47.69 16.85
N ASN A 939 24.69 47.81 17.43
CA ASN A 939 23.42 47.40 16.81
C ASN A 939 23.18 48.14 15.49
N PHE A 940 22.70 47.44 14.46
CA PHE A 940 22.30 48.02 13.19
C PHE A 940 20.89 48.63 13.27
N GLN A 941 20.68 49.72 12.54
CA GLN A 941 19.40 50.37 12.33
C GLN A 941 19.34 50.82 10.86
N GLY A 942 18.26 50.49 10.15
CA GLY A 942 18.17 50.67 8.70
C GLY A 942 17.37 49.55 8.04
N GLN A 943 17.71 49.20 6.80
CA GLN A 943 17.16 48.04 6.10
C GLN A 943 18.26 47.05 5.75
N ILE A 944 17.96 45.74 5.78
CA ILE A 944 18.81 44.66 5.26
C ILE A 944 17.95 43.80 4.31
N SER A 945 18.48 43.49 3.13
CA SER A 945 17.79 42.89 1.99
C SER A 945 18.61 41.74 1.41
N GLY A 946 17.97 40.59 1.17
CA GLY A 946 18.53 39.50 0.37
C GLY A 946 19.87 38.96 0.88
N LEU A 947 20.00 38.76 2.21
CA LEU A 947 21.18 38.13 2.78
C LEU A 947 21.32 36.69 2.29
N TYR A 948 22.47 36.40 1.71
CA TYR A 948 22.91 35.07 1.29
C TYR A 948 24.24 34.74 1.97
N TYR A 949 24.35 33.55 2.56
CA TYR A 949 25.60 33.01 3.09
C TYR A 949 25.73 31.52 2.79
N ASN A 950 26.74 31.13 2.00
CA ASN A 950 27.07 29.73 1.69
C ASN A 950 25.90 28.84 1.19
N GLY A 951 24.84 29.44 0.63
CA GLY A 951 23.62 28.76 0.17
C GLY A 951 22.36 29.18 0.94
N LEU A 952 22.51 29.55 2.21
CA LEU A 952 21.40 29.93 3.09
C LEU A 952 20.89 31.34 2.79
N GLN A 953 19.58 31.46 2.58
CA GLN A 953 18.87 32.74 2.46
C GLN A 953 18.24 33.12 3.80
N VAL A 954 19.07 33.54 4.77
CA VAL A 954 18.68 33.66 6.19
C VAL A 954 17.45 34.57 6.41
N LEU A 955 17.31 35.66 5.66
CA LEU A 955 16.12 36.53 5.75
C LEU A 955 14.85 35.88 5.18
N LYS A 956 14.97 34.92 4.25
CA LYS A 956 13.82 34.17 3.74
C LYS A 956 13.34 33.17 4.79
N LEU A 957 14.26 32.40 5.38
CA LEU A 957 13.98 31.47 6.49
C LEU A 957 13.33 32.19 7.69
N ALA A 958 13.78 33.41 8.01
CA ALA A 958 13.18 34.27 9.04
C ALA A 958 11.73 34.70 8.74
N ALA A 959 11.34 34.80 7.46
CA ALA A 959 10.01 35.18 7.03
C ALA A 959 9.08 33.97 6.87
N GLU A 960 9.65 32.79 6.60
CA GLU A 960 8.95 31.51 6.47
C GLU A 960 8.75 30.79 7.81
N GLY A 961 9.34 31.32 8.90
CA GLY A 961 9.13 30.79 10.27
C GLY A 961 10.00 29.58 10.61
N ASP A 962 11.17 29.45 10.01
CA ASP A 962 12.09 28.32 10.21
C ASP A 962 12.46 28.13 11.70
N PRO A 963 12.33 26.91 12.27
CA PRO A 963 12.54 26.66 13.70
C PRO A 963 13.99 26.90 14.17
N ASN A 964 14.96 26.97 13.26
CA ASN A 964 16.35 27.27 13.54
C ASN A 964 16.63 28.80 13.60
N VAL A 965 15.64 29.63 13.26
CA VAL A 965 15.74 31.10 13.27
C VAL A 965 15.02 31.70 14.47
N GLN A 966 15.74 32.49 15.26
CA GLN A 966 15.17 33.31 16.33
C GLN A 966 15.24 34.79 15.97
N VAL A 967 14.12 35.50 16.11
CA VAL A 967 13.98 36.94 15.85
C VAL A 967 13.73 37.67 17.17
N GLN A 968 14.51 38.73 17.44
CA GLN A 968 14.43 39.50 18.67
C GLN A 968 14.56 41.01 18.42
N GLY A 969 13.89 41.84 19.23
CA GLY A 969 13.97 43.30 19.18
C GLY A 969 13.05 43.96 18.14
N ASN A 970 13.34 45.21 17.79
CA ASN A 970 12.47 46.05 16.95
C ASN A 970 12.68 45.77 15.45
N LEU A 971 12.07 44.70 14.94
CA LEU A 971 12.19 44.25 13.54
C LEU A 971 10.84 44.29 12.82
N ARG A 972 10.82 44.64 11.52
CA ARG A 972 9.63 44.54 10.66
C ARG A 972 9.98 44.03 9.26
N LEU A 973 9.22 43.08 8.73
CA LEU A 973 9.32 42.62 7.34
C LEU A 973 8.75 43.69 6.36
N VAL A 974 9.42 43.91 5.24
CA VAL A 974 8.95 44.81 4.18
C VAL A 974 8.00 44.04 3.26
N GLY A 975 6.71 44.23 3.48
CA GLY A 975 5.61 43.58 2.76
C GLY A 975 4.35 43.53 3.60
N ASP A 976 4.49 43.35 4.92
CA ASP A 976 3.36 43.24 5.85
C ASP A 976 2.54 44.53 5.94
N VAL A 977 1.28 44.43 5.53
CA VAL A 977 0.21 45.36 5.91
C VAL A 977 -0.20 45.02 7.35
N PRO A 978 -0.28 45.97 8.29
CA PRO A 978 -0.65 45.66 9.67
C PRO A 978 -2.09 45.12 9.76
N SER A 979 -2.26 43.89 10.22
CA SER A 979 -3.54 43.36 10.68
C SER A 979 -3.93 44.05 11.99
N VAL A 980 -5.06 44.75 11.99
CA VAL A 980 -5.56 45.44 13.18
C VAL A 980 -6.25 44.44 14.10
N MET A 981 -5.60 44.08 15.21
CA MET A 981 -6.25 43.41 16.33
C MET A 981 -6.47 44.38 17.51
N SER A 982 -7.75 44.62 17.80
CA SER A 982 -8.32 44.96 19.12
C SER A 982 -7.43 45.67 20.14
N THR A 983 -7.57 47.00 20.23
CA THR A 983 -7.33 47.74 21.48
C THR A 983 -8.63 47.87 22.27
N ASP A 984 -8.60 47.51 23.56
CA ASP A 984 -9.71 47.78 24.49
C ASP A 984 -10.06 49.28 24.54
N THR A 985 -11.33 49.59 24.83
CA THR A 985 -11.79 50.96 25.05
C THR A 985 -12.50 51.06 26.39
N THR A 986 -12.09 52.00 27.24
CA THR A 986 -12.76 52.34 28.50
C THR A 986 -13.09 53.83 28.56
N SER A 987 -14.40 54.16 28.60
CA SER A 987 -14.99 55.47 28.96
C SER A 987 -14.58 56.70 28.12
N THR A 988 -15.46 57.64 27.72
CA THR A 988 -16.81 57.99 28.22
C THR A 988 -17.63 58.71 27.13
N THR A 989 -18.94 58.86 27.35
CA THR A 989 -19.94 59.59 26.52
C THR A 989 -19.88 61.13 26.72
N PRO A 990 -20.69 62.02 26.08
CA PRO A 990 -21.83 61.80 25.14
C PRO A 990 -21.96 62.77 23.90
N LEU A 991 -22.98 62.52 23.04
CA LEU A 991 -23.68 63.46 22.11
C LEU A 991 -22.87 64.07 20.92
N ALA A 992 -23.43 64.39 19.73
CA ALA A 992 -24.82 64.56 19.29
C ALA A 992 -25.04 64.22 17.78
N ASP A 993 -26.31 64.05 17.37
CA ASP A 993 -26.94 64.24 16.03
C ASP A 993 -26.39 63.51 14.77
N MET A 994 -27.21 63.06 13.80
CA MET A 994 -28.67 63.13 13.62
C MET A 994 -29.25 61.91 12.83
N SER A 995 -30.58 61.84 12.74
CA SER A 995 -31.45 60.94 11.93
C SER A 995 -31.02 60.73 10.46
N THR A 996 -31.39 59.66 9.73
CA THR A 996 -32.71 58.96 9.60
C THR A 996 -32.53 57.43 9.43
N THR A 997 -33.35 56.53 10.01
CA THR A 997 -34.65 56.00 9.49
C THR A 997 -34.65 55.71 7.96
N ILE A 998 -35.18 54.60 7.43
CA ILE A 998 -36.28 53.68 7.80
C ILE A 998 -35.76 52.21 7.60
N MET A 999 -35.94 51.21 8.49
CA MET A 999 -37.17 50.39 8.80
C MET A 999 -37.66 49.56 7.58
N GLU A 1000 -38.35 48.41 7.63
CA GLU A 1000 -38.93 47.43 8.60
C GLU A 1000 -38.88 46.03 7.89
N THR A 1001 -39.18 44.81 8.38
CA THR A 1001 -39.62 44.12 9.64
C THR A 1001 -39.43 42.59 9.38
N THR A 1002 -39.55 41.60 10.29
CA THR A 1002 -39.23 41.42 11.73
C THR A 1002 -39.50 39.92 12.03
N THR A 1003 -38.53 39.08 12.45
CA THR A 1003 -38.09 38.76 13.84
C THR A 1003 -39.05 37.88 14.69
N THR A 1004 -38.52 36.78 15.27
CA THR A 1004 -38.85 36.15 16.60
C THR A 1004 -40.18 35.38 16.82
N MET A 1005 -40.41 34.61 17.92
CA MET A 1005 -39.71 34.30 19.21
C MET A 1005 -40.06 32.84 19.67
N ALA A 1006 -39.63 32.18 20.77
CA ALA A 1006 -38.76 32.39 21.97
C ALA A 1006 -38.17 30.99 22.41
N THR A 1007 -37.77 30.57 23.63
CA THR A 1007 -37.64 31.08 25.05
C THR A 1007 -36.62 30.12 25.76
N THR A 1008 -35.51 30.54 26.40
CA THR A 1008 -35.27 30.89 27.84
C THR A 1008 -35.57 29.80 28.91
N THR A 1009 -34.84 29.63 30.04
CA THR A 1009 -33.78 30.42 30.77
C THR A 1009 -32.45 29.61 30.98
N THR A 1010 -31.54 29.65 31.99
CA THR A 1010 -31.41 30.25 33.37
C THR A 1010 -29.95 30.30 33.93
N ARG A 1011 -29.71 31.19 34.93
CA ARG A 1011 -28.73 31.20 36.10
C ARG A 1011 -27.44 30.31 36.10
N LYS A 1012 -26.19 30.83 36.28
CA LYS A 1012 -25.48 31.41 37.49
C LYS A 1012 -24.85 30.36 38.46
N GLN A 1013 -23.65 30.49 39.10
CA GLN A 1013 -22.60 31.55 39.18
C GLN A 1013 -21.22 31.07 39.80
N ARG A 1014 -20.08 31.60 39.29
CA ARG A 1014 -18.72 31.93 39.90
C ARG A 1014 -17.99 31.05 40.99
N SER A 1015 -16.73 30.67 40.67
CA SER A 1015 -15.39 31.17 41.16
C SER A 1015 -15.14 31.53 42.66
N PRO A 1016 -13.90 31.47 43.25
CA PRO A 1016 -12.58 31.90 42.68
C PRO A 1016 -11.30 31.10 43.10
N THR A 1017 -10.11 31.73 43.20
CA THR A 1017 -8.75 31.14 43.00
C THR A 1017 -7.58 31.72 43.85
N MET A 1018 -6.44 30.98 43.91
CA MET A 1018 -5.02 31.42 44.07
C MET A 1018 -4.35 31.64 45.46
N ARG A 1019 -3.00 31.51 45.47
CA ARG A 1019 -1.94 31.83 46.50
C ARG A 1019 -1.60 30.75 47.55
N ASP A 1020 -0.36 30.64 48.11
CA ASP A 1020 1.00 31.14 47.75
C ASP A 1020 2.12 30.37 48.54
N SER A 1021 3.40 30.56 48.15
CA SER A 1021 4.66 30.54 48.95
C SER A 1021 5.19 29.30 49.74
N VAL A 1022 6.18 28.59 49.15
CA VAL A 1022 7.64 28.48 49.54
C VAL A 1022 8.07 28.19 51.02
N THR A 1023 8.94 27.18 51.26
CA THR A 1023 10.35 27.18 51.82
C THR A 1023 10.77 25.89 52.59
N GLN A 1024 12.07 25.53 52.49
CA GLN A 1024 12.95 24.67 53.34
C GLN A 1024 13.06 23.15 53.06
N ASN A 1025 14.21 22.58 53.49
CA ASN A 1025 14.98 21.51 52.82
C ASN A 1025 15.30 20.29 53.73
N THR A 1026 16.17 19.41 53.21
CA THR A 1026 16.99 18.30 53.78
C THR A 1026 16.43 16.88 53.57
N ASP A 1027 17.18 15.88 53.10
CA ASP A 1027 18.53 15.87 52.47
C ASP A 1027 18.72 14.59 51.59
N ASP A 1028 19.96 14.27 51.20
CA ASP A 1028 20.44 13.10 50.42
C ASP A 1028 20.16 13.11 48.88
N LEU A 1029 21.04 13.48 47.90
CA LEU A 1029 22.52 13.57 47.70
C LEU A 1029 23.06 12.39 46.83
N LEU A 1030 23.85 12.49 45.74
CA LEU A 1030 24.27 13.51 44.73
C LEU A 1030 24.67 12.69 43.45
N VAL A 1031 24.47 13.10 42.18
CA VAL A 1031 25.18 14.10 41.34
C VAL A 1031 26.68 13.84 41.08
N ALA A 1032 27.01 13.55 39.80
CA ALA A 1032 28.16 14.08 39.02
C ALA A 1032 27.84 13.83 37.52
N SER A 1033 27.90 14.77 36.56
CA SER A 1033 28.91 15.80 36.21
C SER A 1033 30.08 15.24 35.41
N ALA A 1034 30.32 15.81 34.22
CA ALA A 1034 31.44 15.49 33.35
C ALA A 1034 32.10 16.79 32.85
N GLU A 1035 33.37 16.97 33.18
CA GLU A 1035 34.25 18.03 32.68
C GLU A 1035 35.57 17.39 32.18
N CYS A 1036 36.24 18.03 31.24
CA CYS A 1036 37.48 17.54 30.61
C CYS A 1036 38.72 17.78 31.51
N PRO A 1037 39.93 17.29 31.14
CA PRO A 1037 40.77 18.11 30.24
C PRO A 1037 41.83 17.36 29.36
N SER A 1038 42.49 18.16 28.51
CA SER A 1038 43.88 18.14 27.94
C SER A 1038 44.93 17.09 28.36
N ASP A 1039 46.04 16.84 27.65
CA ASP A 1039 46.51 17.10 26.25
C ASP A 1039 47.89 16.38 26.05
N ASP A 1040 48.50 16.53 24.85
CA ASP A 1040 49.96 16.57 24.54
C ASP A 1040 50.82 15.30 24.21
N GLU A 1041 51.42 15.39 23.01
CA GLU A 1041 52.79 15.00 22.54
C GLU A 1041 53.23 13.51 22.35
N ASP A 1042 53.28 13.11 21.07
CA ASP A 1042 54.40 12.52 20.29
C ASP A 1042 55.57 11.74 20.95
N LEU A 1043 55.89 10.55 20.42
CA LEU A 1043 57.15 10.25 19.66
C LEU A 1043 57.25 8.78 19.16
N GLU A 1044 58.38 8.42 18.53
CA GLU A 1044 58.59 7.26 17.62
C GLU A 1044 59.12 5.93 18.25
N GLU A 1045 59.11 4.89 17.41
CA GLU A 1045 60.10 3.79 17.29
C GLU A 1045 60.04 2.47 18.13
N CYS A 1046 60.72 1.46 17.57
CA CYS A 1046 61.14 0.14 18.09
C CYS A 1046 60.12 -1.01 18.32
N GLU A 1047 60.09 -1.98 17.39
CA GLU A 1047 60.13 -3.42 17.76
C GLU A 1047 61.57 -3.77 18.25
N PRO A 1048 61.78 -4.71 19.20
CA PRO A 1048 61.70 -6.17 18.98
C PRO A 1048 61.04 -6.94 20.16
N GLY A 1049 60.80 -8.26 20.16
CA GLY A 1049 61.13 -9.34 19.20
C GLY A 1049 61.94 -10.47 19.87
N ASN A 1050 61.75 -11.73 19.45
CA ASN A 1050 62.76 -12.82 19.55
C ASN A 1050 62.29 -14.14 18.89
N ASP A 1051 62.97 -14.52 17.81
CA ASP A 1051 63.09 -15.88 17.27
C ASP A 1051 64.21 -16.63 18.07
N PRO A 1052 64.51 -17.96 17.92
CA PRO A 1052 65.15 -18.47 16.70
C PRO A 1052 64.90 -19.96 16.32
N SER A 1053 64.98 -20.29 15.02
CA SER A 1053 66.06 -21.19 14.49
C SER A 1053 66.09 -21.30 12.96
N SER A 1054 67.29 -21.16 12.38
CA SER A 1054 67.62 -21.03 10.95
C SER A 1054 68.89 -21.88 10.61
N PRO A 1055 69.60 -21.78 9.46
CA PRO A 1055 69.44 -21.01 8.21
C PRO A 1055 69.16 -21.96 7.00
N ASP A 1056 69.72 -21.98 5.77
CA ASP A 1056 70.83 -21.34 5.02
C ASP A 1056 70.67 -21.74 3.51
N ARG A 1057 71.29 -21.19 2.44
CA ARG A 1057 72.26 -20.10 2.23
C ARG A 1057 72.20 -19.56 0.78
N GLY A 1058 72.40 -18.25 0.59
CA GLY A 1058 73.22 -17.71 -0.52
C GLY A 1058 72.53 -16.89 -1.66
N PRO A 1059 73.23 -15.94 -2.33
CA PRO A 1059 72.63 -14.89 -3.20
C PRO A 1059 73.34 -14.82 -4.60
N PRO A 1060 73.42 -13.70 -5.37
CA PRO A 1060 72.72 -12.39 -5.36
C PRO A 1060 72.19 -11.93 -6.76
N GLY A 1061 71.66 -10.70 -6.87
CA GLY A 1061 71.58 -9.95 -8.15
C GLY A 1061 70.25 -9.19 -8.37
N ALA A 1062 70.31 -7.97 -8.92
CA ALA A 1062 69.17 -7.04 -8.99
C ALA A 1062 68.78 -6.62 -10.43
N VAL A 1063 67.64 -5.92 -10.53
CA VAL A 1063 67.13 -5.09 -11.65
C VAL A 1063 66.61 -5.81 -12.91
N GLU A 1064 65.28 -5.79 -13.15
CA GLU A 1064 64.63 -4.94 -14.18
C GLU A 1064 63.09 -5.13 -14.19
N VAL A 1065 62.38 -4.22 -14.87
CA VAL A 1065 60.92 -4.27 -15.08
C VAL A 1065 60.63 -4.72 -16.51
N ILE A 1066 60.00 -5.89 -16.67
CA ILE A 1066 59.49 -6.36 -17.97
C ILE A 1066 58.00 -6.70 -17.85
N ARG A 1067 57.25 -6.41 -18.92
CA ARG A 1067 55.78 -6.46 -19.01
C ARG A 1067 55.41 -7.23 -20.27
N GLU A 1068 55.15 -8.54 -20.17
CA GLU A 1068 54.92 -9.38 -21.35
C GLU A 1068 53.55 -10.07 -21.46
N SER A 1069 53.03 -9.96 -22.68
CA SER A 1069 52.08 -10.78 -23.43
C SER A 1069 51.33 -11.94 -22.77
N SER A 1070 50.00 -11.80 -22.83
CA SER A 1070 49.01 -12.84 -23.10
C SER A 1070 49.55 -14.13 -23.78
N SER A 1071 49.48 -15.26 -23.08
CA SER A 1071 49.55 -16.60 -23.67
C SER A 1071 48.14 -17.17 -23.87
N THR A 1072 47.67 -17.18 -25.12
CA THR A 1072 46.31 -17.64 -25.49
C THR A 1072 46.07 -19.12 -25.20
N THR A 1073 47.14 -19.92 -25.07
CA THR A 1073 47.08 -21.38 -24.86
C THR A 1073 46.45 -21.75 -23.51
N GLY A 1074 46.73 -20.99 -22.45
CA GLY A 1074 46.20 -21.28 -21.10
C GLY A 1074 44.68 -21.10 -21.01
N MET A 1075 44.14 -20.07 -21.65
CA MET A 1075 42.71 -19.77 -21.65
C MET A 1075 41.89 -20.85 -22.37
N VAL A 1076 42.40 -21.40 -23.48
CA VAL A 1076 41.74 -22.49 -24.22
C VAL A 1076 41.68 -23.77 -23.38
N VAL A 1077 42.76 -24.12 -22.67
CA VAL A 1077 42.78 -25.30 -21.77
C VAL A 1077 41.77 -25.14 -20.63
N GLY A 1078 41.65 -23.93 -20.04
CA GLY A 1078 40.65 -23.64 -19.01
C GLY A 1078 39.21 -23.80 -19.50
N ILE A 1079 38.91 -23.30 -20.71
CA ILE A 1079 37.57 -23.42 -21.32
C ILE A 1079 37.23 -24.89 -21.63
N VAL A 1080 38.18 -25.66 -22.17
CA VAL A 1080 37.97 -27.10 -22.45
C VAL A 1080 37.77 -27.90 -21.17
N ALA A 1081 38.52 -27.60 -20.09
CA ALA A 1081 38.35 -28.25 -18.80
C ALA A 1081 36.97 -27.94 -18.17
N ALA A 1082 36.52 -26.68 -18.23
CA ALA A 1082 35.20 -26.28 -17.75
C ALA A 1082 34.07 -26.95 -18.54
N ALA A 1083 34.17 -27.01 -19.87
CA ALA A 1083 33.20 -27.70 -20.73
C ALA A 1083 33.12 -29.20 -20.41
N ALA A 1084 34.27 -29.88 -20.23
CA ALA A 1084 34.32 -31.29 -19.85
C ALA A 1084 33.67 -31.54 -18.47
N LEU A 1085 33.88 -30.65 -17.51
CA LEU A 1085 33.25 -30.72 -16.19
C LEU A 1085 31.72 -30.59 -16.28
N CYS A 1086 31.22 -29.62 -17.05
CA CYS A 1086 29.78 -29.45 -17.27
C CYS A 1086 29.14 -30.68 -17.96
N ILE A 1087 29.82 -31.28 -18.94
CA ILE A 1087 29.36 -32.51 -19.59
C ILE A 1087 29.32 -33.69 -18.60
N LEU A 1088 30.34 -33.83 -17.74
CA LEU A 1088 30.34 -34.86 -16.68
C LEU A 1088 29.19 -34.67 -15.67
N ILE A 1089 28.90 -33.43 -15.27
CA ILE A 1089 27.78 -33.11 -14.36
C ILE A 1089 26.44 -33.46 -15.02
N LEU A 1090 26.25 -33.12 -16.31
CA LEU A 1090 25.03 -33.48 -17.06
C LEU A 1090 24.88 -34.99 -17.23
N LEU A 1091 25.96 -35.72 -17.55
CA LEU A 1091 25.94 -37.18 -17.65
C LEU A 1091 25.65 -37.84 -16.29
N TYR A 1092 26.20 -37.33 -15.19
CA TYR A 1092 25.87 -37.79 -13.84
C TYR A 1092 24.41 -37.52 -13.46
N ALA A 1093 23.88 -36.35 -13.82
CA ALA A 1093 22.47 -36.02 -13.63
C ALA A 1093 21.55 -36.96 -14.44
N MET A 1094 21.86 -37.20 -15.72
CA MET A 1094 21.13 -38.15 -16.57
C MET A 1094 21.19 -39.59 -16.04
N TYR A 1095 22.35 -40.04 -15.55
CA TYR A 1095 22.51 -41.35 -14.93
C TYR A 1095 21.66 -41.48 -13.66
N LYS A 1096 21.68 -40.46 -12.79
CA LYS A 1096 20.90 -40.42 -11.55
C LYS A 1096 19.38 -40.30 -11.79
N TYR A 1097 18.96 -39.67 -12.89
CA TYR A 1097 17.57 -39.60 -13.31
C TYR A 1097 17.09 -40.94 -13.88
N ARG A 1098 17.90 -41.56 -14.76
CA ARG A 1098 17.58 -42.85 -15.42
C ARG A 1098 17.52 -44.04 -14.45
N ASN A 1099 18.26 -44.00 -13.35
CA ASN A 1099 18.26 -45.06 -12.33
C ASN A 1099 17.20 -44.84 -11.23
N ARG A 1100 16.20 -43.97 -11.43
CA ARG A 1100 15.14 -43.70 -10.43
C ARG A 1100 13.85 -44.50 -10.65
N ASP A 1101 13.62 -45.02 -11.86
CA ASP A 1101 12.40 -45.73 -12.26
C ASP A 1101 12.58 -47.26 -12.34
N GLU A 1102 13.08 -47.89 -11.27
CA GLU A 1102 12.94 -49.35 -11.06
C GLU A 1102 13.07 -49.70 -9.56
N GLY A 1103 11.95 -49.63 -8.83
CA GLY A 1103 11.87 -49.91 -7.39
C GLY A 1103 10.46 -50.27 -6.97
N SER A 1104 10.23 -51.54 -6.60
CA SER A 1104 8.89 -52.10 -6.43
C SER A 1104 8.18 -51.68 -5.14
N TYR A 1105 6.91 -51.29 -5.27
CA TYR A 1105 5.92 -51.46 -4.21
C TYR A 1105 5.06 -52.69 -4.50
N GLN A 1106 4.82 -53.53 -3.49
CA GLN A 1106 3.91 -54.66 -3.60
C GLN A 1106 2.45 -54.21 -3.44
N VAL A 1107 1.57 -54.92 -4.13
CA VAL A 1107 0.12 -54.90 -3.89
C VAL A 1107 -0.19 -56.05 -2.94
N ASP A 1108 -0.95 -55.79 -1.88
CA ASP A 1108 -1.86 -56.80 -1.35
C ASP A 1108 -3.21 -56.15 -0.96
N GLN A 1109 -4.27 -56.96 -0.91
CA GLN A 1109 -5.64 -56.49 -1.10
C GLN A 1109 -6.51 -56.56 0.16
N SER A 1110 -7.36 -55.54 0.36
CA SER A 1110 -8.71 -55.79 0.88
C SER A 1110 -9.75 -54.76 0.40
N ARG A 1111 -10.80 -55.29 -0.23
CA ARG A 1111 -12.24 -54.91 -0.21
C ARG A 1111 -12.63 -53.45 0.12
N ASN A 1112 -13.62 -52.83 -0.52
CA ASN A 1112 -14.55 -53.24 -1.58
C ASN A 1112 -15.29 -51.97 -2.04
N TYR A 1113 -15.67 -51.86 -3.33
CA TYR A 1113 -16.96 -51.26 -3.67
C TYR A 1113 -17.54 -51.91 -4.94
N ILE A 1114 -18.86 -52.09 -4.94
CA ILE A 1114 -19.57 -52.91 -5.93
C ILE A 1114 -20.05 -52.04 -7.09
N SER A 1115 -19.72 -52.44 -8.31
CA SER A 1115 -20.47 -52.03 -9.51
C SER A 1115 -21.58 -53.05 -9.79
N ASN A 1116 -22.83 -52.60 -9.95
CA ASN A 1116 -23.84 -53.36 -10.69
C ASN A 1116 -24.97 -52.48 -11.20
N SER A 1117 -25.73 -52.98 -12.19
CA SER A 1117 -26.71 -52.20 -12.96
C SER A 1117 -27.97 -52.98 -13.32
N ALA A 1118 -29.15 -52.40 -13.10
CA ALA A 1118 -30.49 -52.85 -13.54
C ALA A 1118 -31.52 -51.74 -13.17
N THR A 1119 -32.66 -51.50 -13.84
CA THR A 1119 -33.26 -52.12 -15.05
C THR A 1119 -34.16 -51.11 -15.82
N GLN A 1120 -34.70 -51.54 -16.96
CA GLN A 1120 -35.41 -50.74 -17.99
C GLN A 1120 -36.86 -50.33 -17.63
N SER A 1121 -37.43 -49.34 -18.36
CA SER A 1121 -38.60 -49.60 -19.23
C SER A 1121 -38.95 -48.47 -20.24
N ASN A 1122 -39.18 -48.89 -21.50
CA ASN A 1122 -40.07 -48.39 -22.58
C ASN A 1122 -40.30 -46.87 -22.88
N GLY A 1123 -40.18 -46.52 -24.18
CA GLY A 1123 -41.27 -45.79 -24.87
C GLY A 1123 -40.93 -44.81 -26.02
N ALA A 1124 -40.94 -45.28 -27.29
CA ALA A 1124 -41.33 -44.55 -28.53
C ALA A 1124 -40.56 -43.26 -28.98
N LEU A 1125 -40.47 -42.85 -30.26
CA LEU A 1125 -40.44 -43.47 -31.62
C LEU A 1125 -39.97 -42.38 -32.64
N VAL A 1126 -39.82 -42.71 -33.94
CA VAL A 1126 -39.53 -41.79 -35.11
C VAL A 1126 -38.03 -41.40 -35.22
N LYS A 1127 -37.22 -41.97 -36.15
CA LYS A 1127 -37.01 -41.69 -37.61
C LYS A 1127 -36.28 -40.35 -37.90
N GLU A 1128 -35.39 -40.19 -38.91
CA GLU A 1128 -34.96 -41.06 -40.04
C GLU A 1128 -33.53 -40.70 -40.58
N LYS A 1129 -32.83 -41.62 -41.29
CA LYS A 1129 -31.78 -41.44 -42.36
C LYS A 1129 -30.59 -40.45 -42.15
N GLN A 1130 -29.28 -40.74 -42.30
CA GLN A 1130 -28.46 -41.63 -43.17
C GLN A 1130 -28.60 -41.41 -44.71
N PRO A 1131 -27.61 -41.71 -45.59
CA PRO A 1131 -26.16 -42.03 -45.40
C PRO A 1131 -25.20 -41.42 -46.49
N GLY A 1132 -23.91 -41.80 -46.47
CA GLY A 1132 -22.96 -41.71 -47.62
C GLY A 1132 -21.49 -41.50 -47.19
N ALA A 1133 -20.55 -42.46 -47.17
CA ALA A 1133 -20.05 -43.40 -48.19
C ALA A 1133 -19.23 -42.71 -49.31
N THR A 1134 -18.02 -43.13 -49.69
CA THR A 1134 -17.18 -44.31 -49.31
C THR A 1134 -15.68 -43.88 -49.19
N LYS A 1135 -14.56 -44.63 -49.32
CA LYS A 1135 -14.21 -45.96 -49.88
C LYS A 1135 -12.89 -46.49 -49.25
N MET A 1136 -12.34 -47.63 -49.70
CA MET A 1136 -11.13 -48.27 -49.16
C MET A 1136 -9.82 -47.93 -49.90
N GLY A 1137 -8.67 -48.12 -49.24
CA GLY A 1137 -7.34 -48.26 -49.86
C GLY A 1137 -6.24 -48.66 -48.85
N THR A 1138 -5.64 -49.86 -48.96
CA THR A 1138 -4.72 -50.43 -47.94
C THR A 1138 -3.25 -50.43 -48.38
N LYS A 1139 -2.30 -50.07 -47.47
CA LYS A 1139 -1.25 -50.97 -46.90
C LYS A 1139 -0.05 -50.27 -46.20
N SER A 1140 0.37 -50.89 -45.09
CA SER A 1140 1.78 -51.19 -44.71
C SER A 1140 2.73 -50.14 -44.06
N LYS A 1141 2.92 -50.32 -42.74
CA LYS A 1141 4.19 -50.36 -41.96
C LYS A 1141 4.99 -49.07 -41.56
N LYS A 1142 4.88 -48.80 -40.25
CA LYS A 1142 5.95 -48.68 -39.21
C LYS A 1142 6.88 -47.46 -39.10
N ASN A 1143 6.97 -46.99 -37.85
CA ASN A 1143 8.04 -46.24 -37.17
C ASN A 1143 8.23 -44.77 -37.60
N LYS A 1144 8.15 -43.80 -36.67
CA LYS A 1144 9.09 -43.43 -35.58
C LYS A 1144 10.44 -42.93 -36.14
N ASP A 1145 10.92 -41.74 -35.81
CA ASP A 1145 10.83 -41.05 -34.51
C ASP A 1145 10.66 -39.51 -34.60
N LYS A 1146 10.15 -38.93 -33.49
CA LYS A 1146 10.50 -37.62 -32.86
C LYS A 1146 10.94 -36.42 -33.72
N GLU A 1147 10.21 -35.32 -33.56
CA GLU A 1147 10.77 -33.97 -33.57
C GLU A 1147 10.60 -33.32 -32.18
N TYR A 1148 11.37 -32.27 -31.91
CA TYR A 1148 11.51 -31.64 -30.59
C TYR A 1148 10.65 -30.38 -30.49
N TYR A 1149 10.14 -30.10 -29.29
CA TYR A 1149 9.62 -28.78 -28.91
C TYR A 1149 10.59 -28.12 -27.95
N VAL A 1150 10.68 -26.78 -28.05
CA VAL A 1150 11.45 -25.87 -27.20
C VAL A 1150 10.54 -25.35 -26.09
#